data_AF-A0A7S7RQW5-F1
#
_entry.id   AF-A0A7S7RQW5-F1
#
_cell.length_a   1.000
_cell.length_b   1.000
_cell.length_c   1.000
_cell.angle_alpha   90.00
_cell.angle_beta   90.00
_cell.angle_gamma   90.00
#
_symmetry.space_group_name_H-M   'P 1'
#
loop_
_entity.id
_entity.type
_entity.pdbx_description
1 polymer ?
#
loop_
_entity_poly.entity_id
_entity_poly.type
_entity_poly.pdbx_seq_one_letter_code
_entity_poly.pdbx_strand_id
1 'polypeptide(L)'
;MNKIIFLFLFLTSFLFAANECIVCHKGIEDIRDRDSGMMKAILKTAKKAGHEGNDCIVCHGGNPYNKSIEYAHKGTIKYFKTNKGPKEFYPAPGSSWINENTCGVCHTAQVGAQMNSLMMTEQGKIQGALWSFGAKEGYEHTVGNYNTKNPDNPDKRLGTQVYKKYMAKLATMEPQAFPKEMHTLPQAPTVEEIHKDPSLAVYTYLRQECLRCHTGSKGRNKRGDYRGIGCASCHIPYSNEGFYEGNDKTISKKSGHLLTHQIQSSRKVKVQVNDINYSGVPVETCSTCHNRGKRIGVSYQGLMETEYQSTFDVDGNGQPKLHTKRYLHMKEDIHYKKGMLCQDCHTSNDLHGDGFLGGANLAAVEVECQDCHGTTKSYPWELPIGYSDEFNTTAATGKPRGVASDLAEYLKQGYVPEKEDGYILTARGNPLPKAVKKGNKIIMHLSSGKDIELKPLKLLKETEELSASGLLAMDTISAHTSKMECYSCHATWAPQCYGCHVKVDYSGGKKNPDYLKASHDQDIHGTTGGMRDLKKYLVDGQVTETRSYLRWEDPALAQNGEGRVSPVIPGCQTTITVIGKDGKALLQNHIFKIPNVEGAGEDGQSALDMSPVQPHTIQKEARTCESCHSSGKALGLGIGDGKLNADPSKTTIIDLMSADRKILAKKTDEQIPAIPNLKHDYSQFIDENGTQLMTVGHHFKLSQPLNKEQRDKLDRRGVCLSCHIDIPEGSLAISAMRHIAKMAEYKIDRVQHNSILNKLLNLGAWVQVMTVLVFILIVLLAIYITFFKKKPNNPRNEGWK
;
A
#
# COMPACT_ATOMS: atom_id res chain seq x y z
N MET A 1 -48.95 -31.25 60.05
CA MET A 1 -47.51 -30.98 59.84
C MET A 1 -46.87 -32.23 59.23
N ASN A 2 -45.95 -32.10 58.26
CA ASN A 2 -45.23 -33.18 57.54
C ASN A 2 -45.65 -33.56 56.11
N LYS A 3 -46.44 -32.75 55.39
CA LYS A 3 -46.57 -32.89 53.91
C LYS A 3 -46.44 -31.61 53.09
N ILE A 4 -46.25 -30.45 53.72
CA ILE A 4 -46.17 -29.14 53.03
C ILE A 4 -44.71 -28.64 52.90
N ILE A 5 -43.76 -29.24 53.63
CA ILE A 5 -42.35 -28.78 53.64
C ILE A 5 -41.50 -29.44 52.53
N PHE A 6 -41.95 -30.56 51.95
CA PHE A 6 -41.18 -31.25 50.90
C PHE A 6 -41.44 -30.75 49.47
N LEU A 7 -42.50 -29.96 49.24
CA LEU A 7 -42.78 -29.38 47.93
C LEU A 7 -42.11 -28.01 47.71
N PHE A 8 -41.65 -27.35 48.78
CA PHE A 8 -40.93 -26.07 48.70
C PHE A 8 -39.42 -26.23 48.52
N LEU A 9 -38.87 -27.42 48.80
CA LEU A 9 -37.44 -27.75 48.66
C LEU A 9 -37.07 -28.36 47.29
N PHE A 10 -38.06 -28.65 46.44
CA PHE A 10 -37.83 -29.14 45.07
C PHE A 10 -38.04 -28.06 43.99
N LEU A 11 -38.44 -26.84 44.38
CA LEU A 11 -38.67 -25.71 43.47
C LEU A 11 -37.57 -24.64 43.48
N THR A 12 -36.45 -24.87 44.17
CA THR A 12 -35.32 -23.92 44.27
C THR A 12 -33.99 -24.42 43.70
N SER A 13 -34.00 -25.51 42.92
CA SER A 13 -32.80 -26.05 42.26
C SER A 13 -32.81 -25.95 40.73
N PHE A 14 -33.79 -25.27 40.14
CA PHE A 14 -33.64 -24.64 38.83
C PHE A 14 -33.15 -23.20 39.02
N LEU A 15 -31.96 -23.04 39.61
CA LEU A 15 -31.15 -21.86 39.33
C LEU A 15 -30.80 -21.95 37.84
N PHE A 16 -31.66 -21.36 37.01
CA PHE A 16 -31.26 -20.92 35.68
C PHE A 16 -29.93 -20.20 35.89
N ALA A 17 -28.86 -20.74 35.32
CA ALA A 17 -27.57 -20.06 35.23
C ALA A 17 -27.75 -18.86 34.28
N ALA A 18 -28.48 -17.85 34.75
CA ALA A 18 -28.71 -16.62 34.03
C ALA A 18 -27.35 -15.93 33.82
N ASN A 19 -27.20 -15.24 32.70
CA ASN A 19 -26.05 -14.39 32.46
C ASN A 19 -26.11 -13.18 33.41
N GLU A 20 -25.61 -13.33 34.64
CA GLU A 20 -25.63 -12.26 35.65
C GLU A 20 -24.76 -11.06 35.23
N CYS A 21 -23.86 -11.21 34.25
CA CYS A 21 -23.11 -10.08 33.70
C CYS A 21 -24.06 -9.02 33.09
N ILE A 22 -25.19 -9.45 32.51
CA ILE A 22 -26.22 -8.56 31.94
C ILE A 22 -26.93 -7.73 33.01
N VAL A 23 -26.88 -8.12 34.29
CA VAL A 23 -27.45 -7.31 35.38
C VAL A 23 -26.76 -5.96 35.45
N CYS A 24 -25.43 -5.94 35.28
CA CYS A 24 -24.63 -4.72 35.25
C CYS A 24 -24.54 -4.13 33.84
N HIS A 25 -24.33 -4.98 32.82
CA HIS A 25 -24.18 -4.59 31.42
C HIS A 25 -25.52 -4.58 30.65
N LYS A 26 -26.59 -4.14 31.32
CA LYS A 26 -27.94 -4.18 30.73
C LYS A 26 -27.99 -3.33 29.46
N GLY A 27 -28.39 -3.97 28.36
CA GLY A 27 -28.51 -3.34 27.05
C GLY A 27 -27.33 -3.57 26.13
N ILE A 28 -26.21 -4.14 26.60
CA ILE A 28 -25.07 -4.48 25.73
C ILE A 28 -25.54 -5.28 24.51
N GLU A 29 -24.99 -4.94 23.33
CA GLU A 29 -25.32 -5.64 22.10
C GLU A 29 -24.78 -7.07 22.14
N ASP A 30 -25.54 -8.01 21.57
CA ASP A 30 -24.97 -9.32 21.24
C ASP A 30 -23.80 -9.11 20.27
N ILE A 31 -22.62 -9.65 20.61
CA ILE A 31 -21.37 -9.53 19.83
C ILE A 31 -21.56 -9.93 18.35
N ARG A 32 -22.49 -10.86 18.10
CA ARG A 32 -22.95 -11.34 16.79
C ARG A 32 -24.42 -11.75 16.89
N ASP A 33 -25.10 -11.74 15.75
CA ASP A 33 -26.43 -12.32 15.57
C ASP A 33 -26.51 -13.74 16.19
N ARG A 34 -27.51 -13.99 17.04
CA ARG A 34 -27.72 -15.25 17.77
C ARG A 34 -27.88 -16.45 16.86
N ASP A 35 -28.38 -16.25 15.65
CA ASP A 35 -28.55 -17.30 14.65
C ASP A 35 -27.30 -17.57 13.83
N SER A 36 -26.27 -16.73 13.96
CA SER A 36 -24.99 -16.93 13.26
C SER A 36 -24.26 -18.20 13.73
N GLY A 37 -23.51 -18.82 12.82
CA GLY A 37 -22.69 -19.99 13.15
C GLY A 37 -21.66 -19.72 14.25
N MET A 38 -21.09 -18.50 14.27
CA MET A 38 -20.16 -18.07 15.32
C MET A 38 -20.85 -18.03 16.69
N MET A 39 -22.01 -17.37 16.78
CA MET A 39 -22.71 -17.24 18.06
C MET A 39 -23.22 -18.58 18.57
N LYS A 40 -23.71 -19.46 17.67
CA LYS A 40 -24.04 -20.85 18.00
C LYS A 40 -22.85 -21.63 18.56
N ALA A 41 -21.65 -21.46 18.00
CA ALA A 41 -20.43 -22.07 18.52
C ALA A 41 -20.02 -21.53 19.90
N ILE A 42 -20.17 -20.22 20.12
CA ILE A 42 -19.92 -19.56 21.41
C ILE A 42 -20.89 -20.10 22.47
N LEU A 43 -22.19 -20.08 22.20
CA LEU A 43 -23.22 -20.59 23.12
C LEU A 43 -23.05 -22.09 23.42
N LYS A 44 -22.63 -22.88 22.43
CA LYS A 44 -22.26 -24.29 22.64
C LYS A 44 -21.08 -24.45 23.60
N THR A 45 -20.09 -23.57 23.50
CA THR A 45 -18.93 -23.55 24.41
C THR A 45 -19.35 -23.16 25.82
N ALA A 46 -20.20 -22.13 25.96
CA ALA A 46 -20.77 -21.71 27.23
C ALA A 46 -21.58 -22.84 27.91
N LYS A 47 -22.42 -23.54 27.14
CA LYS A 47 -23.18 -24.71 27.62
C LYS A 47 -22.26 -25.84 28.12
N LYS A 48 -21.21 -26.18 27.36
CA LYS A 48 -20.20 -27.17 27.79
C LYS A 48 -19.49 -26.75 29.08
N ALA A 49 -19.33 -25.45 29.29
CA ALA A 49 -18.72 -24.90 30.48
C ALA A 49 -19.65 -24.85 31.71
N GLY A 50 -20.93 -25.24 31.56
CA GLY A 50 -21.92 -25.23 32.63
C GLY A 50 -22.67 -23.89 32.79
N HIS A 51 -22.56 -23.00 31.81
CA HIS A 51 -23.14 -21.65 31.83
C HIS A 51 -23.95 -21.39 30.56
N GLU A 52 -24.99 -22.20 30.34
CA GLU A 52 -25.83 -22.09 29.14
C GLU A 52 -26.42 -20.67 29.01
N GLY A 53 -26.21 -20.04 27.85
CA GLY A 53 -26.68 -18.69 27.58
C GLY A 53 -25.73 -17.55 27.97
N ASN A 54 -24.62 -17.82 28.67
CA ASN A 54 -23.59 -16.80 28.98
C ASN A 54 -22.45 -16.86 27.96
N ASP A 55 -22.56 -16.08 26.90
CA ASP A 55 -21.57 -15.91 25.84
C ASP A 55 -20.37 -15.06 26.25
N CYS A 56 -20.55 -14.10 27.16
CA CYS A 56 -19.51 -13.15 27.57
C CYS A 56 -18.26 -13.87 28.12
N ILE A 57 -18.46 -14.85 28.99
CA ILE A 57 -17.38 -15.59 29.66
C ILE A 57 -16.52 -16.43 28.71
N VAL A 58 -16.98 -16.70 27.49
CA VAL A 58 -16.25 -17.49 26.48
C VAL A 58 -15.07 -16.69 25.91
N CYS A 59 -15.18 -15.36 25.90
CA CYS A 59 -14.11 -14.48 25.44
C CYS A 59 -13.46 -13.73 26.60
N HIS A 60 -14.26 -13.27 27.56
CA HIS A 60 -13.78 -12.41 28.64
C HIS A 60 -13.36 -13.16 29.91
N GLY A 61 -13.79 -14.40 30.13
CA GLY A 61 -13.59 -15.07 31.42
C GLY A 61 -14.38 -14.39 32.54
N GLY A 62 -13.80 -14.27 33.73
CA GLY A 62 -14.43 -13.67 34.91
C GLY A 62 -15.28 -14.64 35.72
N ASN A 63 -15.98 -14.08 36.71
CA ASN A 63 -16.86 -14.79 37.63
C ASN A 63 -18.33 -14.38 37.41
N PRO A 64 -19.12 -15.19 36.70
CA PRO A 64 -20.51 -14.87 36.38
C PRO A 64 -21.47 -15.05 37.56
N TYR A 65 -20.99 -15.38 38.77
CA TYR A 65 -21.85 -15.52 39.96
C TYR A 65 -21.86 -14.26 40.85
N ASN A 66 -21.00 -13.28 40.55
CA ASN A 66 -20.82 -12.09 41.40
C ASN A 66 -21.24 -10.82 40.66
N LYS A 67 -21.82 -9.86 41.39
CA LYS A 67 -22.26 -8.55 40.88
C LYS A 67 -21.31 -7.41 41.24
N SER A 68 -20.38 -7.64 42.17
CA SER A 68 -19.32 -6.69 42.49
C SER A 68 -18.32 -6.60 41.35
N ILE A 69 -18.00 -5.37 40.94
CA ILE A 69 -17.03 -5.09 39.86
C ILE A 69 -15.70 -5.82 40.12
N GLU A 70 -15.21 -5.81 41.36
CA GLU A 70 -13.93 -6.40 41.72
C GLU A 70 -13.92 -7.93 41.59
N TYR A 71 -15.02 -8.58 41.94
CA TYR A 71 -15.09 -10.04 41.96
C TYR A 71 -15.62 -10.63 40.66
N ALA A 72 -16.48 -9.91 39.93
CA ALA A 72 -17.03 -10.33 38.64
C ALA A 72 -15.94 -10.31 37.55
N HIS A 73 -15.07 -9.30 37.56
CA HIS A 73 -13.99 -9.13 36.58
C HIS A 73 -12.67 -9.74 37.05
N LYS A 74 -12.74 -10.92 37.69
CA LYS A 74 -11.57 -11.63 38.21
C LYS A 74 -11.68 -13.13 37.96
N GLY A 75 -10.54 -13.72 37.62
CA GLY A 75 -10.39 -15.14 37.37
C GLY A 75 -11.08 -15.60 36.11
N THR A 76 -11.30 -16.90 36.07
CA THR A 76 -12.15 -17.57 35.08
C THR A 76 -12.88 -18.71 35.78
N ILE A 77 -13.96 -19.18 35.18
CA ILE A 77 -14.73 -20.32 35.68
C ILE A 77 -13.89 -21.60 35.65
N LYS A 78 -14.24 -22.57 36.52
CA LYS A 78 -13.47 -23.81 36.72
C LYS A 78 -13.21 -24.56 35.40
N TYR A 79 -14.15 -24.56 34.48
CA TYR A 79 -14.03 -25.24 33.19
C TYR A 79 -12.85 -24.70 32.35
N PHE A 80 -12.71 -23.38 32.20
CA PHE A 80 -11.68 -22.80 31.34
C PHE A 80 -10.27 -22.83 31.95
N LYS A 81 -10.13 -23.12 33.25
CA LYS A 81 -8.81 -23.35 33.85
C LYS A 81 -8.06 -24.50 33.17
N THR A 82 -8.76 -25.58 32.80
CA THR A 82 -8.16 -26.78 32.17
C THR A 82 -8.56 -26.97 30.71
N ASN A 83 -9.60 -26.31 30.21
CA ASN A 83 -10.07 -26.42 28.83
C ASN A 83 -9.72 -25.19 27.99
N LYS A 84 -9.80 -25.28 26.65
CA LYS A 84 -9.64 -24.13 25.75
C LYS A 84 -10.63 -23.01 26.10
N GLY A 85 -10.14 -21.79 26.21
CA GLY A 85 -10.91 -20.61 26.63
C GLY A 85 -10.09 -19.73 27.60
N PRO A 86 -10.69 -18.62 28.05
CA PRO A 86 -9.98 -17.60 28.82
C PRO A 86 -9.49 -18.11 30.17
N LYS A 87 -8.23 -17.85 30.49
CA LYS A 87 -7.55 -18.33 31.71
C LYS A 87 -7.69 -17.38 32.90
N GLU A 88 -8.09 -16.16 32.61
CA GLU A 88 -8.24 -15.04 33.54
C GLU A 88 -9.30 -14.09 32.95
N PHE A 89 -9.68 -13.04 33.68
CA PHE A 89 -10.51 -12.00 33.10
C PHE A 89 -9.72 -11.19 32.07
N TYR A 90 -10.24 -11.11 30.85
CA TYR A 90 -9.64 -10.41 29.73
C TYR A 90 -10.47 -9.17 29.37
N PRO A 91 -10.07 -7.96 29.77
CA PRO A 91 -10.77 -6.73 29.38
C PRO A 91 -10.63 -6.43 27.87
N ALA A 92 -9.60 -6.99 27.22
CA ALA A 92 -9.33 -6.82 25.80
C ALA A 92 -9.13 -8.19 25.12
N PRO A 93 -10.20 -8.99 24.94
CA PRO A 93 -10.10 -10.38 24.50
C PRO A 93 -9.53 -10.52 23.07
N GLY A 94 -9.50 -9.45 22.27
CA GLY A 94 -8.87 -9.44 20.95
C GLY A 94 -7.34 -9.32 20.96
N SER A 95 -6.72 -9.11 22.11
CA SER A 95 -5.26 -8.91 22.25
C SER A 95 -4.44 -10.08 21.71
N SER A 96 -3.42 -9.77 20.90
CA SER A 96 -2.50 -10.77 20.33
C SER A 96 -1.80 -11.65 21.37
N TRP A 97 -1.73 -11.19 22.62
CA TRP A 97 -0.99 -11.83 23.71
C TRP A 97 -1.77 -12.92 24.43
N ILE A 98 -3.11 -12.90 24.32
CA ILE A 98 -3.98 -13.90 24.95
C ILE A 98 -4.95 -14.54 23.96
N ASN A 99 -4.91 -14.15 22.67
CA ASN A 99 -5.96 -14.54 21.74
C ASN A 99 -5.95 -16.02 21.35
N GLU A 100 -4.89 -16.77 21.64
CA GLU A 100 -4.93 -18.23 21.62
C GLU A 100 -6.03 -18.79 22.53
N ASN A 101 -6.35 -18.09 23.62
CA ASN A 101 -7.35 -18.45 24.61
C ASN A 101 -8.73 -17.84 24.31
N THR A 102 -8.86 -17.02 23.26
CA THR A 102 -10.12 -16.37 22.85
C THR A 102 -10.44 -16.69 21.38
N CYS A 103 -9.95 -15.89 20.44
CA CYS A 103 -10.16 -16.05 19.00
C CYS A 103 -9.64 -17.41 18.50
N GLY A 104 -8.46 -17.83 18.99
CA GLY A 104 -7.74 -19.03 18.59
C GLY A 104 -8.42 -20.34 18.98
N VAL A 105 -9.43 -20.29 19.86
CA VAL A 105 -10.33 -21.41 20.14
C VAL A 105 -11.08 -21.85 18.88
N CYS A 106 -11.39 -20.91 17.98
CA CYS A 106 -12.11 -21.16 16.72
C CYS A 106 -11.26 -20.85 15.47
N HIS A 107 -10.36 -19.86 15.54
CA HIS A 107 -9.56 -19.34 14.43
C HIS A 107 -8.07 -19.68 14.60
N THR A 108 -7.76 -20.96 14.79
CA THR A 108 -6.40 -21.42 15.10
C THR A 108 -5.38 -21.09 14.00
N ALA A 109 -5.79 -21.14 12.72
CA ALA A 109 -4.90 -20.83 11.59
C ALA A 109 -4.48 -19.35 11.56
N GLN A 110 -5.44 -18.43 11.67
CA GLN A 110 -5.19 -16.99 11.64
C GLN A 110 -4.40 -16.54 12.88
N VAL A 111 -4.75 -17.04 14.07
CA VAL A 111 -4.01 -16.75 15.30
C VAL A 111 -2.59 -17.31 15.24
N GLY A 112 -2.40 -18.50 14.68
CA GLY A 112 -1.07 -19.10 14.51
C GLY A 112 -0.18 -18.34 13.52
N ALA A 113 -0.76 -17.65 12.54
CA ALA A 113 -0.02 -16.89 11.54
C ALA A 113 0.31 -15.44 11.95
N GLN A 114 -0.46 -14.86 12.87
CA GLN A 114 -0.44 -13.43 13.16
C GLN A 114 0.94 -12.87 13.53
N MET A 115 1.75 -13.64 14.27
CA MET A 115 3.04 -13.19 14.80
C MET A 115 4.10 -13.06 13.71
N ASN A 116 3.86 -13.65 12.53
CA ASN A 116 4.74 -13.56 11.36
C ASN A 116 4.20 -12.57 10.31
N SER A 117 3.03 -11.96 10.55
CA SER A 117 2.44 -10.98 9.64
C SER A 117 3.17 -9.63 9.68
N LEU A 118 3.16 -8.90 8.56
CA LEU A 118 3.68 -7.52 8.50
C LEU A 118 2.94 -6.54 9.41
N MET A 119 1.67 -6.82 9.73
CA MET A 119 0.89 -6.00 10.67
C MET A 119 1.39 -6.15 12.11
N MET A 120 2.15 -7.21 12.39
CA MET A 120 2.80 -7.43 13.67
C MET A 120 4.28 -7.04 13.66
N THR A 121 5.03 -7.39 12.61
CA THR A 121 6.48 -7.17 12.56
C THR A 121 6.89 -5.77 12.12
N GLU A 122 6.08 -5.11 11.27
CA GLU A 122 6.32 -3.80 10.65
C GLU A 122 7.63 -3.68 9.85
N GLN A 123 8.25 -4.79 9.43
CA GLN A 123 9.65 -4.75 8.99
C GLN A 123 9.91 -3.86 7.77
N GLY A 124 9.06 -3.86 6.74
CA GLY A 124 9.25 -2.98 5.59
C GLY A 124 9.33 -1.48 5.94
N LYS A 125 8.63 -1.08 7.01
CA LYS A 125 8.65 0.29 7.54
C LYS A 125 9.91 0.55 8.37
N ILE A 126 10.28 -0.40 9.23
CA ILE A 126 11.50 -0.32 10.05
C ILE A 126 12.71 -0.20 9.15
N GLN A 127 12.84 -1.10 8.17
CA GLN A 127 13.94 -1.10 7.23
C GLN A 127 14.00 0.21 6.43
N GLY A 128 12.86 0.74 5.95
CA GLY A 128 12.88 2.04 5.27
C GLY A 128 13.49 3.18 6.11
N ALA A 129 13.24 3.20 7.43
CA ALA A 129 13.85 4.20 8.31
C ALA A 129 15.34 3.91 8.55
N LEU A 130 15.71 2.65 8.80
CA LEU A 130 17.10 2.24 9.01
C LEU A 130 17.97 2.48 7.76
N TRP A 131 17.41 2.29 6.56
CA TRP A 131 18.00 2.67 5.28
C TRP A 131 18.35 4.15 5.27
N SER A 132 17.36 5.01 5.54
CA SER A 132 17.53 6.47 5.50
C SER A 132 18.49 7.04 6.56
N PHE A 133 18.81 6.26 7.60
CA PHE A 133 19.82 6.54 8.62
C PHE A 133 21.13 5.78 8.37
N GLY A 134 21.49 5.60 7.09
CA GLY A 134 22.77 5.02 6.67
C GLY A 134 22.78 3.50 6.57
N ALA A 135 21.66 2.88 6.19
CA ALA A 135 21.50 1.45 5.97
C ALA A 135 22.06 0.58 7.09
N LYS A 136 21.55 0.78 8.31
CA LYS A 136 22.01 0.04 9.50
C LYS A 136 21.86 -1.48 9.41
N GLU A 137 20.93 -1.99 8.60
CA GLU A 137 20.81 -3.43 8.26
C GLU A 137 21.33 -3.77 6.85
N GLY A 138 21.92 -2.82 6.12
CA GLY A 138 22.18 -3.00 4.70
C GLY A 138 20.88 -3.31 3.95
N TYR A 139 20.91 -4.33 3.09
CA TYR A 139 19.72 -4.86 2.40
C TYR A 139 18.96 -5.92 3.21
N GLU A 140 19.44 -6.28 4.40
CA GLU A 140 18.83 -7.35 5.20
C GLU A 140 17.55 -6.86 5.89
N HIS A 141 16.56 -7.73 6.00
CA HIS A 141 15.28 -7.43 6.65
C HIS A 141 15.13 -8.25 7.94
N THR A 142 16.09 -8.13 8.85
CA THR A 142 16.21 -8.97 10.04
C THR A 142 15.69 -8.35 11.32
N VAL A 143 15.40 -7.06 11.37
CA VAL A 143 14.79 -6.42 12.53
C VAL A 143 13.27 -6.54 12.48
N GLY A 144 12.61 -6.50 13.62
CA GLY A 144 11.16 -6.42 13.71
C GLY A 144 10.72 -5.90 15.07
N ASN A 145 9.40 -5.79 15.27
CA ASN A 145 8.86 -5.41 16.59
C ASN A 145 9.12 -6.47 17.67
N TYR A 146 9.33 -7.73 17.29
CA TYR A 146 9.49 -8.86 18.20
C TYR A 146 10.47 -9.89 17.63
N ASN A 147 11.02 -10.72 18.50
CA ASN A 147 11.74 -11.92 18.09
C ASN A 147 10.73 -12.91 17.50
N THR A 148 10.94 -13.32 16.25
CA THR A 148 10.06 -14.27 15.57
C THR A 148 10.84 -15.05 14.53
N LYS A 149 10.40 -16.28 14.25
CA LYS A 149 11.04 -17.19 13.31
C LYS A 149 9.98 -17.89 12.48
N ASN A 150 10.30 -18.14 11.22
CA ASN A 150 9.50 -19.02 10.39
C ASN A 150 9.49 -20.44 10.95
N PRO A 151 8.37 -21.18 10.79
CA PRO A 151 8.38 -22.60 11.07
C PRO A 151 9.40 -23.33 10.18
N ASP A 152 10.12 -24.32 10.74
CA ASP A 152 11.14 -25.07 9.98
C ASP A 152 10.53 -25.91 8.84
N ASN A 153 9.27 -26.34 9.00
CA ASN A 153 8.54 -27.07 7.97
C ASN A 153 7.80 -26.09 7.01
N PRO A 154 8.16 -26.01 5.72
CA PRO A 154 7.50 -25.15 4.74
C PRO A 154 6.01 -25.49 4.51
N ASP A 155 5.58 -26.72 4.78
CA ASP A 155 4.17 -27.13 4.66
C ASP A 155 3.25 -26.49 5.71
N LYS A 156 3.82 -25.85 6.74
CA LYS A 156 3.04 -25.08 7.73
C LYS A 156 2.48 -23.77 7.16
N ARG A 157 2.96 -23.32 5.98
CA ARG A 157 2.44 -22.10 5.34
C ARG A 157 0.96 -22.28 5.00
N LEU A 158 0.15 -21.27 5.24
CA LEU A 158 -1.27 -21.28 4.85
C LEU A 158 -1.41 -21.06 3.35
N GLY A 159 -2.25 -21.84 2.70
CA GLY A 159 -2.53 -21.71 1.27
C GLY A 159 -2.51 -23.06 0.53
N THR A 160 -2.76 -23.00 -0.77
CA THR A 160 -2.73 -24.18 -1.65
C THR A 160 -1.32 -24.73 -1.80
N GLN A 161 -1.18 -25.96 -2.29
CA GLN A 161 0.13 -26.52 -2.61
C GLN A 161 0.84 -25.76 -3.73
N VAL A 162 0.08 -25.15 -4.66
CA VAL A 162 0.64 -24.28 -5.69
C VAL A 162 1.25 -23.03 -5.05
N TYR A 163 0.50 -22.37 -4.16
CA TYR A 163 0.96 -21.20 -3.42
C TYR A 163 2.20 -21.49 -2.58
N LYS A 164 2.20 -22.58 -1.81
CA LYS A 164 3.36 -22.98 -0.99
C LYS A 164 4.64 -23.13 -1.82
N LYS A 165 4.56 -23.85 -2.94
CA LYS A 165 5.70 -24.05 -3.85
C LYS A 165 6.15 -22.73 -4.47
N TYR A 166 5.20 -21.88 -4.84
CA TYR A 166 5.48 -20.59 -5.43
C TYR A 166 6.17 -19.64 -4.44
N MET A 167 5.66 -19.53 -3.20
CA MET A 167 6.29 -18.72 -2.16
C MET A 167 7.67 -19.25 -1.76
N ALA A 168 7.89 -20.57 -1.75
CA ALA A 168 9.22 -21.15 -1.52
C ALA A 168 10.23 -20.76 -2.62
N LYS A 169 9.77 -20.71 -3.89
CA LYS A 169 10.56 -20.21 -5.00
C LYS A 169 10.90 -18.73 -4.81
N LEU A 170 9.91 -17.88 -4.49
CA LEU A 170 10.14 -16.45 -4.24
C LEU A 170 11.11 -16.21 -3.08
N ALA A 171 10.97 -16.94 -1.98
CA ALA A 171 11.87 -16.81 -0.84
C ALA A 171 13.32 -17.22 -1.17
N THR A 172 13.52 -18.07 -2.18
CA THR A 172 14.85 -18.42 -2.68
C THR A 172 15.41 -17.33 -3.60
N MET A 173 14.55 -16.71 -4.43
CA MET A 173 14.95 -15.64 -5.36
C MET A 173 15.27 -14.33 -4.63
N GLU A 174 14.45 -13.98 -3.64
CA GLU A 174 14.48 -12.70 -2.91
C GLU A 174 14.58 -12.95 -1.38
N PRO A 175 15.66 -13.61 -0.89
CA PRO A 175 15.78 -13.99 0.52
C PRO A 175 15.71 -12.80 1.48
N GLN A 176 16.13 -11.62 1.04
CA GLN A 176 16.02 -10.39 1.82
C GLN A 176 14.56 -9.96 2.01
N ALA A 177 13.70 -10.12 1.00
CA ALA A 177 12.28 -9.79 1.11
C ALA A 177 11.45 -10.88 1.83
N PHE A 178 12.03 -12.05 2.07
CA PHE A 178 11.41 -13.20 2.75
C PHE A 178 12.34 -13.79 3.83
N PRO A 179 12.63 -13.02 4.89
CA PRO A 179 13.59 -13.43 5.91
C PRO A 179 13.11 -14.67 6.66
N LYS A 180 14.07 -15.46 7.19
CA LYS A 180 13.78 -16.67 7.96
C LYS A 180 13.45 -16.38 9.43
N GLU A 181 14.02 -15.31 9.96
CA GLU A 181 13.88 -14.87 11.33
C GLU A 181 14.01 -13.36 11.43
N MET A 182 13.44 -12.80 12.48
CA MET A 182 13.61 -11.42 12.87
C MET A 182 13.96 -11.32 14.34
N HIS A 183 14.81 -10.35 14.68
CA HIS A 183 15.13 -9.97 16.04
C HIS A 183 14.50 -8.60 16.37
N THR A 184 14.27 -8.38 17.65
CA THR A 184 13.58 -7.17 18.13
C THR A 184 14.43 -5.92 17.88
N LEU A 185 13.79 -4.84 17.43
CA LEU A 185 14.41 -3.52 17.29
C LEU A 185 15.15 -3.10 18.58
N PRO A 186 16.39 -2.58 18.49
CA PRO A 186 17.11 -2.03 19.63
C PRO A 186 16.29 -1.00 20.44
N GLN A 187 16.59 -0.87 21.73
CA GLN A 187 15.93 0.10 22.61
C GLN A 187 16.17 1.54 22.12
N ALA A 188 15.32 2.48 22.55
CA ALA A 188 15.62 3.90 22.34
C ALA A 188 16.94 4.25 23.07
N PRO A 189 17.90 4.92 22.40
CA PRO A 189 19.18 5.24 22.99
C PRO A 189 19.06 6.25 24.14
N THR A 190 20.03 6.23 25.04
CA THR A 190 20.19 7.27 26.05
C THR A 190 20.75 8.55 25.43
N VAL A 191 20.63 9.64 26.18
CA VAL A 191 21.23 10.93 25.80
C VAL A 191 22.75 10.80 25.60
N GLU A 192 23.44 10.04 26.43
CA GLU A 192 24.88 9.80 26.34
C GLU A 192 25.26 8.98 25.10
N GLU A 193 24.45 7.99 24.73
CA GLU A 193 24.66 7.20 23.51
C GLU A 193 24.48 8.05 22.26
N ILE A 194 23.48 8.94 22.25
CA ILE A 194 23.25 9.89 21.14
C ILE A 194 24.42 10.87 20.96
N HIS A 195 25.05 11.31 22.04
CA HIS A 195 26.25 12.15 21.96
C HIS A 195 27.46 11.41 21.35
N LYS A 196 27.52 10.08 21.48
CA LYS A 196 28.57 9.26 20.85
C LYS A 196 28.27 8.93 19.40
N ASP A 197 27.02 8.56 19.11
CA ASP A 197 26.55 8.25 17.78
C ASP A 197 25.13 8.81 17.56
N PRO A 198 24.99 10.00 16.95
CA PRO A 198 23.68 10.62 16.74
C PRO A 198 22.83 9.86 15.73
N SER A 199 23.39 8.94 14.93
CA SER A 199 22.60 8.11 14.00
C SER A 199 21.70 7.11 14.73
N LEU A 200 21.95 6.82 16.01
CA LEU A 200 21.07 5.99 16.85
C LEU A 200 19.70 6.63 17.09
N ALA A 201 19.53 7.93 16.80
CA ALA A 201 18.25 8.62 16.89
C ALA A 201 17.15 7.99 16.04
N VAL A 202 17.49 7.15 15.06
CA VAL A 202 16.53 6.34 14.29
C VAL A 202 15.67 5.43 15.18
N TYR A 203 16.23 4.88 16.26
CA TYR A 203 15.49 4.00 17.16
C TYR A 203 14.47 4.77 17.98
N THR A 204 14.81 5.98 18.43
CA THR A 204 13.86 6.93 19.04
C THR A 204 12.77 7.31 18.05
N TYR A 205 13.15 7.63 16.81
CA TYR A 205 12.21 7.97 15.75
C TYR A 205 11.20 6.85 15.48
N LEU A 206 11.69 5.63 15.25
CA LEU A 206 10.85 4.45 15.01
C LEU A 206 9.88 4.21 16.17
N ARG A 207 10.40 4.17 17.40
CA ARG A 207 9.63 3.82 18.60
C ARG A 207 8.56 4.85 18.96
N GLN A 208 8.77 6.13 18.66
CA GLN A 208 7.80 7.20 18.91
C GLN A 208 6.78 7.35 17.77
N GLU A 209 7.21 7.25 16.51
CA GLU A 209 6.38 7.67 15.38
C GLU A 209 5.86 6.54 14.48
N CYS A 210 6.65 5.49 14.30
CA CYS A 210 6.38 4.46 13.30
C CYS A 210 5.69 3.23 13.92
N LEU A 211 6.17 2.81 15.09
CA LEU A 211 5.80 1.54 15.74
C LEU A 211 4.58 1.62 16.65
N ARG A 212 3.77 2.67 16.49
CA ARG A 212 2.45 2.77 17.14
C ARG A 212 1.34 2.03 16.38
N CYS A 213 1.62 1.60 15.15
CA CYS A 213 0.60 1.07 14.24
C CYS A 213 0.50 -0.46 14.25
N HIS A 214 1.51 -1.21 14.71
CA HIS A 214 1.37 -2.66 14.80
C HIS A 214 0.20 -3.06 15.70
N THR A 215 -0.40 -4.20 15.38
CA THR A 215 -1.65 -4.64 16.03
C THR A 215 -1.47 -4.93 17.52
N GLY A 216 -0.26 -5.29 17.97
CA GLY A 216 0.05 -5.44 19.39
C GLY A 216 0.06 -4.14 20.22
N SER A 217 0.16 -2.97 19.57
CA SER A 217 0.14 -1.67 20.25
C SER A 217 -1.29 -1.12 20.30
N LYS A 218 -1.62 -0.35 21.35
CA LYS A 218 -2.87 0.43 21.44
C LYS A 218 -2.87 1.66 20.53
N GLY A 219 -1.70 2.15 20.13
CA GLY A 219 -1.57 3.35 19.31
C GLY A 219 -1.88 4.65 20.06
N ARG A 220 -2.20 5.72 19.31
CA ARG A 220 -2.48 7.06 19.85
C ARG A 220 -3.92 7.19 20.31
N ASN A 221 -4.13 7.96 21.37
CA ASN A 221 -5.45 8.37 21.81
C ASN A 221 -5.82 9.74 21.19
N LYS A 222 -6.09 9.76 19.87
CA LYS A 222 -6.39 10.98 19.07
C LYS A 222 -7.53 10.71 18.10
N ARG A 223 -8.22 11.77 17.67
CA ARG A 223 -9.28 11.73 16.65
C ARG A 223 -8.82 11.02 15.37
N GLY A 224 -9.57 9.99 14.97
CA GLY A 224 -9.27 9.08 13.85
C GLY A 224 -8.34 7.91 14.19
N ASP A 225 -7.64 7.96 15.33
CA ASP A 225 -6.63 6.94 15.69
C ASP A 225 -7.14 5.91 16.71
N TYR A 226 -8.41 6.01 17.12
CA TYR A 226 -9.01 5.11 18.11
C TYR A 226 -9.20 3.71 17.52
N ARG A 227 -8.70 2.68 18.23
CA ARG A 227 -8.87 1.27 17.86
C ARG A 227 -8.64 0.34 19.05
N GLY A 228 -9.01 -0.94 18.90
CA GLY A 228 -8.59 -2.02 19.79
C GLY A 228 -7.13 -2.45 19.57
N ILE A 229 -6.73 -3.53 20.25
CA ILE A 229 -5.45 -4.22 20.03
C ILE A 229 -5.69 -5.64 19.50
N GLY A 230 -4.69 -6.22 18.86
CA GLY A 230 -4.74 -7.52 18.18
C GLY A 230 -5.89 -7.57 17.17
N CYS A 231 -6.69 -8.64 17.23
CA CYS A 231 -7.85 -8.84 16.35
C CYS A 231 -8.86 -7.69 16.45
N ALA A 232 -9.01 -7.09 17.64
CA ALA A 232 -9.96 -6.00 17.87
C ALA A 232 -9.52 -4.67 17.23
N SER A 233 -8.28 -4.58 16.71
CA SER A 233 -7.86 -3.41 15.92
C SER A 233 -8.64 -3.27 14.61
N CYS A 234 -9.11 -4.39 14.04
CA CYS A 234 -9.89 -4.41 12.81
C CYS A 234 -11.34 -4.87 13.04
N HIS A 235 -11.56 -5.83 13.93
CA HIS A 235 -12.85 -6.50 14.08
C HIS A 235 -13.83 -5.80 15.01
N ILE A 236 -13.39 -4.77 15.75
CA ILE A 236 -14.27 -3.96 16.60
C ILE A 236 -14.32 -2.54 16.02
N PRO A 237 -15.51 -2.02 15.67
CA PRO A 237 -15.64 -0.72 15.04
C PRO A 237 -15.37 0.41 16.05
N TYR A 238 -14.66 1.43 15.60
CA TYR A 238 -14.49 2.70 16.28
C TYR A 238 -14.90 3.83 15.31
N SER A 239 -15.57 4.87 15.82
CA SER A 239 -15.75 6.10 15.06
C SER A 239 -14.52 7.00 15.19
N ASN A 240 -14.37 7.96 14.28
CA ASN A 240 -13.27 8.92 14.33
C ASN A 240 -13.27 9.78 15.61
N GLU A 241 -14.44 10.00 16.21
CA GLU A 241 -14.58 10.71 17.50
C GLU A 241 -14.40 9.78 18.71
N GLY A 242 -14.47 8.46 18.51
CA GLY A 242 -14.20 7.46 19.54
C GLY A 242 -15.25 7.37 20.63
N PHE A 243 -16.52 7.61 20.32
CA PHE A 243 -17.62 7.50 21.28
C PHE A 243 -18.34 6.15 21.17
N TYR A 244 -18.78 5.62 22.32
CA TYR A 244 -19.66 4.47 22.37
C TYR A 244 -21.13 4.89 22.21
N GLU A 245 -21.73 4.43 21.12
CA GLU A 245 -23.11 4.73 20.73
C GLU A 245 -24.06 3.54 20.98
N GLY A 246 -23.54 2.45 21.53
CA GLY A 246 -24.37 1.35 21.98
C GLY A 246 -25.11 1.62 23.29
N ASN A 247 -25.81 0.58 23.73
CA ASN A 247 -26.83 0.60 24.78
C ASN A 247 -26.30 0.22 26.17
N ASP A 248 -25.07 -0.28 26.30
CA ASP A 248 -24.44 -0.54 27.60
C ASP A 248 -24.13 0.78 28.34
N LYS A 249 -24.84 1.01 29.44
CA LYS A 249 -24.72 2.22 30.25
C LYS A 249 -23.43 2.30 31.07
N THR A 250 -22.71 1.19 31.22
CA THR A 250 -21.46 1.13 31.98
C THR A 250 -20.25 1.60 31.18
N ILE A 251 -20.35 1.61 29.86
CA ILE A 251 -19.29 2.10 28.99
C ILE A 251 -19.31 3.63 28.97
N SER A 252 -18.15 4.23 29.23
CA SER A 252 -17.98 5.67 29.29
C SER A 252 -18.39 6.38 28.00
N LYS A 253 -19.11 7.49 28.13
CA LYS A 253 -19.49 8.38 27.02
C LYS A 253 -18.38 9.39 26.66
N LYS A 254 -17.16 9.21 27.17
CA LYS A 254 -15.98 9.98 26.74
C LYS A 254 -15.37 9.35 25.47
N SER A 255 -14.60 10.13 24.72
CA SER A 255 -13.86 9.62 23.58
C SER A 255 -12.83 8.55 23.99
N GLY A 256 -12.45 7.68 23.03
CA GLY A 256 -11.52 6.56 23.25
C GLY A 256 -12.17 5.17 23.33
N HIS A 257 -13.48 5.06 23.10
CA HIS A 257 -14.24 3.83 23.20
C HIS A 257 -14.72 3.34 21.83
N LEU A 258 -14.99 2.03 21.74
CA LEU A 258 -15.57 1.39 20.56
C LEU A 258 -16.93 2.01 20.24
N LEU A 259 -17.37 1.92 18.99
CA LEU A 259 -18.65 2.45 18.54
C LEU A 259 -19.83 1.61 19.07
N THR A 260 -19.72 0.29 18.95
CA THR A 260 -20.71 -0.71 19.39
C THR A 260 -19.99 -1.96 19.84
N HIS A 261 -20.62 -2.80 20.68
CA HIS A 261 -20.03 -4.08 21.09
C HIS A 261 -20.05 -5.16 19.99
N GLN A 262 -20.60 -4.89 18.81
CA GLN A 262 -20.68 -5.87 17.72
C GLN A 262 -19.38 -6.02 16.92
N ILE A 263 -19.10 -7.23 16.42
CA ILE A 263 -17.95 -7.50 15.53
C ILE A 263 -18.28 -7.20 14.08
N GLN A 264 -17.34 -6.54 13.38
CA GLN A 264 -17.30 -6.40 11.92
C GLN A 264 -16.29 -7.39 11.30
N SER A 265 -16.60 -8.02 10.16
CA SER A 265 -15.65 -8.86 9.43
C SER A 265 -16.00 -9.06 7.96
N SER A 266 -16.56 -10.21 7.57
CA SER A 266 -16.88 -10.57 6.18
C SER A 266 -18.28 -10.11 5.77
N ARG A 267 -18.64 -10.36 4.51
CA ARG A 267 -19.96 -10.11 3.93
C ARG A 267 -21.16 -10.63 4.77
N LYS A 268 -21.00 -11.78 5.44
CA LYS A 268 -22.06 -12.41 6.27
C LYS A 268 -22.28 -11.70 7.61
N VAL A 269 -21.34 -10.84 8.01
CA VAL A 269 -21.35 -10.20 9.31
C VAL A 269 -22.02 -8.86 9.18
N LYS A 270 -23.28 -8.80 9.64
CA LYS A 270 -24.06 -7.57 9.74
C LYS A 270 -23.83 -6.92 11.10
N VAL A 271 -23.51 -5.63 11.07
CA VAL A 271 -23.37 -4.75 12.23
C VAL A 271 -24.47 -3.69 12.13
N GLN A 272 -25.21 -3.51 13.22
CA GLN A 272 -26.25 -2.53 13.39
C GLN A 272 -25.74 -1.43 14.33
N VAL A 273 -25.71 -0.19 13.84
CA VAL A 273 -25.46 0.99 14.67
C VAL A 273 -26.55 2.00 14.35
N ASN A 274 -27.29 2.44 15.36
CA ASN A 274 -28.47 3.29 15.17
C ASN A 274 -29.43 2.64 14.15
N ASP A 275 -29.81 3.35 13.10
CA ASP A 275 -30.66 2.89 11.98
C ASP A 275 -29.88 2.28 10.80
N ILE A 276 -28.55 2.20 10.89
CA ILE A 276 -27.66 1.77 9.80
C ILE A 276 -27.23 0.31 9.99
N ASN A 277 -27.39 -0.48 8.92
CA ASN A 277 -26.86 -1.84 8.80
C ASN A 277 -25.76 -1.90 7.75
N TYR A 278 -24.60 -2.45 8.10
CA TYR A 278 -23.49 -2.66 7.16
C TYR A 278 -22.80 -4.02 7.34
N SER A 279 -21.95 -4.39 6.38
CA SER A 279 -21.05 -5.54 6.49
C SER A 279 -19.68 -5.22 5.90
N GLY A 280 -18.69 -6.07 6.23
CA GLY A 280 -17.30 -5.80 5.88
C GLY A 280 -16.59 -4.96 6.95
N VAL A 281 -15.26 -4.85 6.85
CA VAL A 281 -14.48 -3.86 7.59
C VAL A 281 -14.42 -2.56 6.77
N PRO A 282 -15.04 -1.46 7.23
CA PRO A 282 -15.02 -0.18 6.51
C PRO A 282 -13.59 0.35 6.34
N VAL A 283 -13.35 1.06 5.24
CA VAL A 283 -12.02 1.58 4.88
C VAL A 283 -11.40 2.41 5.99
N GLU A 284 -12.21 3.20 6.71
CA GLU A 284 -11.73 4.06 7.79
C GLU A 284 -11.02 3.30 8.92
N THR A 285 -11.44 2.06 9.21
CA THR A 285 -10.75 1.19 10.18
C THR A 285 -9.31 0.90 9.75
N CYS A 286 -9.07 0.75 8.44
CA CYS A 286 -7.72 0.59 7.89
C CYS A 286 -6.95 1.92 7.92
N SER A 287 -7.63 3.04 7.62
CA SER A 287 -7.04 4.39 7.58
C SER A 287 -6.48 4.84 8.93
N THR A 288 -6.99 4.34 10.06
CA THR A 288 -6.41 4.52 11.41
C THR A 288 -4.89 4.23 11.46
N CYS A 289 -4.41 3.25 10.68
CA CYS A 289 -2.98 2.95 10.57
C CYS A 289 -2.40 3.32 9.19
N HIS A 290 -3.18 3.19 8.11
CA HIS A 290 -2.76 3.41 6.72
C HIS A 290 -2.91 4.86 6.23
N ASN A 291 -2.94 5.83 7.15
CA ASN A 291 -2.93 7.27 6.86
C ASN A 291 -1.51 7.87 6.71
N ARG A 292 -0.44 7.13 7.05
CA ARG A 292 0.97 7.56 6.99
C ARG A 292 1.76 6.72 5.98
N GLY A 293 2.96 7.20 5.61
CA GLY A 293 3.84 6.51 4.67
C GLY A 293 3.28 6.63 3.27
N LYS A 294 2.88 5.51 2.67
CA LYS A 294 2.27 5.47 1.33
C LYS A 294 0.85 6.07 1.28
N ARG A 295 0.21 6.35 2.43
CA ARG A 295 -1.11 7.04 2.55
C ARG A 295 -2.26 6.32 1.82
N ILE A 296 -2.16 5.01 1.66
CA ILE A 296 -3.06 4.21 0.83
C ILE A 296 -4.52 4.24 1.29
N GLY A 297 -4.79 4.28 2.61
CA GLY A 297 -6.16 4.27 3.12
C GLY A 297 -6.91 5.56 2.74
N VAL A 298 -6.23 6.69 2.93
CA VAL A 298 -6.79 8.02 2.64
C VAL A 298 -6.84 8.30 1.13
N SER A 299 -5.85 7.87 0.35
CA SER A 299 -5.89 8.07 -1.11
C SER A 299 -6.99 7.26 -1.80
N TYR A 300 -7.27 6.04 -1.32
CA TYR A 300 -8.39 5.22 -1.79
C TYR A 300 -9.74 5.93 -1.64
N GLN A 301 -9.91 6.69 -0.55
CA GLN A 301 -11.08 7.54 -0.25
C GLN A 301 -11.01 8.91 -0.94
N GLY A 302 -10.04 9.17 -1.83
CA GLY A 302 -9.94 10.47 -2.51
C GLY A 302 -9.43 11.59 -1.61
N LEU A 303 -8.59 11.31 -0.61
CA LEU A 303 -8.08 12.31 0.34
C LEU A 303 -6.57 12.50 0.16
N MET A 304 -6.14 13.74 -0.09
CA MET A 304 -4.72 14.12 -0.17
C MET A 304 -4.34 15.01 1.01
N GLU A 305 -3.28 14.65 1.73
CA GLU A 305 -2.81 15.42 2.88
C GLU A 305 -2.42 16.87 2.51
N THR A 306 -2.70 17.82 3.40
CA THR A 306 -2.31 19.22 3.27
C THR A 306 -1.93 19.84 4.60
N GLU A 307 -1.03 20.83 4.56
CA GLU A 307 -0.66 21.64 5.74
C GLU A 307 -1.63 22.82 5.95
N TYR A 308 -2.38 23.19 4.91
CA TYR A 308 -3.32 24.30 4.95
C TYR A 308 -4.55 23.97 5.78
N GLN A 309 -5.17 25.01 6.37
CA GLN A 309 -6.35 24.85 7.25
C GLN A 309 -7.68 25.10 6.55
N SER A 310 -7.66 25.31 5.24
CA SER A 310 -8.87 25.51 4.42
C SER A 310 -9.67 24.21 4.28
N THR A 311 -10.99 24.22 4.05
CA THR A 311 -11.97 25.32 4.11
C THR A 311 -12.43 25.58 5.55
N PHE A 312 -13.14 26.67 5.78
CA PHE A 312 -13.67 27.03 7.10
C PHE A 312 -15.08 26.46 7.31
N ASP A 313 -15.42 26.10 8.55
CA ASP A 313 -16.79 25.75 8.95
C ASP A 313 -17.69 27.00 9.10
N VAL A 314 -18.92 26.80 9.57
CA VAL A 314 -19.92 27.87 9.74
C VAL A 314 -19.49 28.95 10.76
N ASP A 315 -18.58 28.60 11.68
CA ASP A 315 -18.05 29.50 12.71
C ASP A 315 -16.70 30.13 12.29
N GLY A 316 -16.21 29.81 11.08
CA GLY A 316 -14.93 30.30 10.58
C GLY A 316 -13.72 29.50 11.07
N ASN A 317 -13.90 28.35 11.72
CA ASN A 317 -12.78 27.50 12.11
C ASN A 317 -12.26 26.70 10.92
N GLY A 318 -10.94 26.59 10.79
CA GLY A 318 -10.33 25.78 9.74
C GLY A 318 -10.59 24.29 9.91
N GLN A 319 -10.40 23.52 8.84
CA GLN A 319 -10.62 22.07 8.84
C GLN A 319 -9.96 21.40 10.06
N PRO A 320 -10.72 20.64 10.87
CA PRO A 320 -10.18 19.96 12.03
C PRO A 320 -9.23 18.83 11.59
N LYS A 321 -8.26 18.52 12.45
CA LYS A 321 -7.34 17.42 12.15
C LYS A 321 -8.06 16.06 12.23
N LEU A 322 -7.75 15.18 11.29
CA LEU A 322 -8.10 13.75 11.29
C LEU A 322 -6.79 12.97 11.12
N HIS A 323 -6.55 11.95 11.95
CA HIS A 323 -5.24 11.28 12.04
C HIS A 323 -4.07 12.25 12.17
N THR A 324 -4.28 13.33 12.93
CA THR A 324 -3.33 14.46 13.14
C THR A 324 -3.02 15.32 11.90
N LYS A 325 -3.76 15.16 10.80
CA LYS A 325 -3.54 15.80 9.49
C LYS A 325 -4.79 16.49 8.97
N ARG A 326 -4.64 17.23 7.87
CA ARG A 326 -5.71 17.84 7.09
C ARG A 326 -5.69 17.30 5.67
N TYR A 327 -6.79 17.43 4.94
CA TYR A 327 -6.99 16.79 3.65
C TYR A 327 -7.68 17.69 2.62
N LEU A 328 -7.22 17.59 1.38
CA LEU A 328 -7.86 18.06 0.15
C LEU A 328 -8.67 16.93 -0.48
N HIS A 329 -9.74 17.29 -1.17
CA HIS A 329 -10.56 16.33 -1.92
C HIS A 329 -9.98 16.07 -3.32
N MET A 330 -9.73 14.81 -3.61
CA MET A 330 -9.23 14.26 -4.86
C MET A 330 -10.21 13.22 -5.40
N LYS A 331 -9.97 12.71 -6.61
CA LYS A 331 -10.79 11.62 -7.16
C LYS A 331 -10.58 10.33 -6.36
N GLU A 332 -11.64 9.81 -5.78
CA GLU A 332 -11.71 8.49 -5.16
C GLU A 332 -11.36 7.37 -6.15
N ASP A 333 -10.80 6.27 -5.66
CA ASP A 333 -10.55 5.08 -6.46
C ASP A 333 -11.87 4.48 -7.02
N ILE A 334 -11.86 4.05 -8.27
CA ILE A 334 -13.06 3.49 -8.93
C ILE A 334 -13.59 2.25 -8.19
N HIS A 335 -12.73 1.45 -7.58
CA HIS A 335 -13.13 0.29 -6.79
C HIS A 335 -13.86 0.72 -5.51
N TYR A 336 -13.38 1.80 -4.85
CA TYR A 336 -14.05 2.39 -3.69
C TYR A 336 -15.44 2.87 -4.06
N LYS A 337 -15.57 3.61 -5.17
CA LYS A 337 -16.87 4.12 -5.67
C LYS A 337 -17.85 3.01 -6.02
N LYS A 338 -17.34 1.84 -6.42
CA LYS A 338 -18.14 0.64 -6.70
C LYS A 338 -18.51 -0.14 -5.43
N GLY A 339 -17.98 0.24 -4.26
CA GLY A 339 -18.31 -0.33 -2.96
C GLY A 339 -17.35 -1.44 -2.51
N MET A 340 -16.16 -1.54 -3.10
CA MET A 340 -15.10 -2.44 -2.64
C MET A 340 -14.41 -1.87 -1.40
N LEU A 341 -14.23 -2.71 -0.39
CA LEU A 341 -13.46 -2.44 0.81
C LEU A 341 -12.02 -2.97 0.66
N CYS A 342 -11.10 -2.57 1.54
CA CYS A 342 -9.69 -3.00 1.47
C CYS A 342 -9.56 -4.53 1.45
N GLN A 343 -10.36 -5.24 2.26
CA GLN A 343 -10.39 -6.70 2.33
C GLN A 343 -11.00 -7.37 1.09
N ASP A 344 -11.54 -6.61 0.12
CA ASP A 344 -11.96 -7.14 -1.17
C ASP A 344 -10.79 -7.28 -2.16
N CYS A 345 -9.64 -6.66 -1.90
CA CYS A 345 -8.38 -6.95 -2.59
C CYS A 345 -7.40 -7.69 -1.68
N HIS A 346 -7.22 -7.25 -0.43
CA HIS A 346 -6.31 -7.90 0.51
C HIS A 346 -6.88 -9.20 1.06
N THR A 347 -6.15 -10.30 0.88
CA THR A 347 -6.58 -11.63 1.31
C THR A 347 -6.43 -11.83 2.81
N SER A 348 -6.96 -12.95 3.34
CA SER A 348 -6.68 -13.34 4.73
C SER A 348 -5.19 -13.53 4.99
N ASN A 349 -4.42 -13.99 3.99
CA ASN A 349 -2.99 -14.20 4.13
C ASN A 349 -2.23 -12.86 4.15
N ASP A 350 -2.66 -11.89 3.35
CA ASP A 350 -2.07 -10.54 3.33
C ASP A 350 -2.25 -9.83 4.69
N LEU A 351 -3.42 -10.01 5.32
CA LEU A 351 -3.81 -9.31 6.54
C LEU A 351 -3.37 -10.05 7.82
N HIS A 352 -3.72 -11.33 7.94
CA HIS A 352 -3.40 -12.14 9.13
C HIS A 352 -2.02 -12.81 9.06
N GLY A 353 -1.37 -12.80 7.89
CA GLY A 353 -0.20 -13.61 7.61
C GLY A 353 -0.55 -15.01 7.10
N ASP A 354 0.42 -15.64 6.45
CA ASP A 354 0.34 -17.04 6.01
C ASP A 354 1.20 -17.98 6.90
N GLY A 355 1.70 -17.46 8.02
CA GLY A 355 2.58 -18.16 8.96
C GLY A 355 4.08 -18.00 8.67
N PHE A 356 4.46 -17.26 7.63
CA PHE A 356 5.84 -16.96 7.30
C PHE A 356 6.08 -15.45 7.20
N LEU A 357 7.32 -15.05 7.47
CA LEU A 357 7.74 -13.67 7.50
C LEU A 357 7.88 -13.08 6.09
N GLY A 358 7.36 -11.86 5.93
CA GLY A 358 7.67 -10.98 4.82
C GLY A 358 8.49 -9.79 5.30
N GLY A 359 9.47 -9.37 4.51
CA GLY A 359 10.34 -8.22 4.78
C GLY A 359 9.79 -6.90 4.24
N ALA A 360 8.85 -6.92 3.28
CA ALA A 360 8.30 -5.73 2.65
C ALA A 360 6.84 -5.91 2.23
N ASN A 361 6.09 -4.81 2.06
CA ASN A 361 4.65 -4.87 1.75
C ASN A 361 4.32 -5.71 0.51
N LEU A 362 5.11 -5.60 -0.56
CA LEU A 362 4.91 -6.37 -1.80
C LEU A 362 5.07 -7.89 -1.60
N ALA A 363 5.85 -8.31 -0.59
CA ALA A 363 5.99 -9.72 -0.25
C ALA A 363 4.68 -10.34 0.27
N ALA A 364 3.82 -9.53 0.92
CA ALA A 364 2.56 -10.00 1.49
C ALA A 364 1.35 -9.88 0.54
N VAL A 365 1.39 -8.95 -0.43
CA VAL A 365 0.27 -8.75 -1.37
C VAL A 365 0.27 -9.88 -2.39
N GLU A 366 -0.86 -10.55 -2.54
CA GLU A 366 -1.00 -11.70 -3.43
C GLU A 366 -1.75 -11.38 -4.75
N VAL A 367 -2.61 -10.36 -4.73
CA VAL A 367 -3.58 -10.10 -5.80
C VAL A 367 -3.02 -9.14 -6.83
N GLU A 368 -3.02 -9.57 -8.08
CA GLU A 368 -2.66 -8.76 -9.24
C GLU A 368 -3.88 -8.25 -10.02
N CYS A 369 -3.70 -7.15 -10.77
CA CYS A 369 -4.76 -6.58 -11.61
C CYS A 369 -5.32 -7.64 -12.59
N GLN A 370 -4.41 -8.43 -13.17
CA GLN A 370 -4.69 -9.45 -14.16
C GLN A 370 -5.36 -10.70 -13.55
N ASP A 371 -5.41 -10.84 -12.22
CA ASP A 371 -6.17 -11.89 -11.54
C ASP A 371 -7.67 -11.75 -11.76
N CYS A 372 -8.17 -10.53 -11.94
CA CYS A 372 -9.57 -10.28 -12.27
C CYS A 372 -9.75 -9.78 -13.71
N HIS A 373 -8.85 -8.90 -14.18
CA HIS A 373 -9.04 -8.24 -15.48
C HIS A 373 -8.47 -9.02 -16.66
N GLY A 374 -7.50 -9.90 -16.44
CA GLY A 374 -6.79 -10.61 -17.50
C GLY A 374 -6.00 -9.64 -18.39
N THR A 375 -5.87 -9.99 -19.66
CA THR A 375 -5.33 -9.10 -20.71
C THR A 375 -6.34 -9.00 -21.85
N THR A 376 -6.04 -8.19 -22.87
CA THR A 376 -6.86 -8.13 -24.10
C THR A 376 -6.78 -9.42 -24.93
N LYS A 377 -5.85 -10.33 -24.61
CA LYS A 377 -5.61 -11.58 -25.36
C LYS A 377 -5.95 -12.84 -24.55
N SER A 378 -5.99 -12.72 -23.22
CA SER A 378 -6.20 -13.85 -22.32
C SER A 378 -7.15 -13.49 -21.18
N TYR A 379 -8.11 -14.35 -20.90
CA TYR A 379 -8.90 -14.30 -19.67
C TYR A 379 -8.02 -14.57 -18.43
N PRO A 380 -8.43 -14.16 -17.22
CA PRO A 380 -7.62 -14.38 -16.02
C PRO A 380 -7.21 -15.83 -15.77
N TRP A 381 -8.11 -16.78 -16.01
CA TRP A 381 -7.84 -18.22 -15.85
C TRP A 381 -6.99 -18.82 -16.98
N GLU A 382 -6.79 -18.09 -18.09
CA GLU A 382 -5.91 -18.49 -19.20
C GLU A 382 -4.44 -18.11 -18.95
N LEU A 383 -4.18 -17.19 -18.02
CA LEU A 383 -2.83 -16.77 -17.65
C LEU A 383 -2.12 -17.84 -16.79
N PRO A 384 -0.78 -17.96 -16.87
CA PRO A 384 -0.03 -18.87 -16.02
C PRO A 384 0.13 -18.34 -14.58
N ILE A 385 0.49 -19.22 -13.65
CA ILE A 385 0.95 -18.85 -12.30
C ILE A 385 2.18 -17.93 -12.42
N GLY A 386 2.20 -16.86 -11.62
CA GLY A 386 3.23 -15.84 -11.57
C GLY A 386 3.09 -14.72 -12.60
N TYR A 387 2.08 -14.73 -13.46
CA TYR A 387 1.88 -13.61 -14.41
C TYR A 387 1.55 -12.33 -13.64
N SER A 388 2.31 -11.27 -13.92
CA SER A 388 2.36 -9.99 -13.19
C SER A 388 3.02 -10.01 -11.80
N ASP A 389 3.41 -11.17 -11.28
CA ASP A 389 4.11 -11.32 -9.99
C ASP A 389 5.50 -11.96 -10.24
N GLU A 390 6.14 -11.65 -11.37
CA GLU A 390 7.23 -12.50 -11.89
C GLU A 390 8.54 -12.44 -11.08
N PHE A 391 8.84 -11.31 -10.43
CA PHE A 391 10.17 -10.97 -9.90
C PHE A 391 11.26 -11.22 -10.96
N ASN A 392 10.95 -10.81 -12.19
CA ASN A 392 11.76 -11.00 -13.38
C ASN A 392 11.37 -9.96 -14.44
N THR A 393 12.30 -9.60 -15.32
CA THR A 393 12.05 -8.65 -16.42
C THR A 393 11.29 -9.29 -17.60
N THR A 394 10.92 -10.56 -17.50
CA THR A 394 10.16 -11.30 -18.52
C THR A 394 8.87 -11.85 -17.93
N ALA A 395 7.78 -11.76 -18.71
CA ALA A 395 6.47 -12.22 -18.28
C ALA A 395 6.45 -13.73 -18.06
N ALA A 396 5.67 -14.20 -17.08
CA ALA A 396 5.53 -15.62 -16.83
C ALA A 396 4.92 -16.35 -18.04
N THR A 397 5.43 -17.54 -18.31
CA THR A 397 4.91 -18.44 -19.36
C THR A 397 4.62 -19.80 -18.75
N GLY A 398 3.69 -20.54 -19.34
CA GLY A 398 3.34 -21.87 -18.85
C GLY A 398 1.90 -22.24 -19.14
N LYS A 399 1.43 -23.30 -18.48
CA LYS A 399 0.04 -23.75 -18.57
C LYS A 399 -0.90 -22.72 -17.93
N PRO A 400 -2.13 -22.57 -18.46
CA PRO A 400 -3.18 -21.80 -17.79
C PRO A 400 -3.36 -22.22 -16.34
N ARG A 401 -3.48 -21.26 -15.42
CA ARG A 401 -3.72 -21.53 -14.00
C ARG A 401 -5.11 -22.10 -13.74
N GLY A 402 -6.09 -21.80 -14.59
CA GLY A 402 -7.45 -22.29 -14.46
C GLY A 402 -8.23 -21.62 -13.32
N VAL A 403 -9.16 -22.37 -12.74
CA VAL A 403 -10.01 -21.99 -11.60
C VAL A 403 -9.96 -23.09 -10.55
N ALA A 404 -10.21 -22.73 -9.29
CA ALA A 404 -10.31 -23.70 -8.20
C ALA A 404 -11.75 -24.19 -8.00
N SER A 405 -11.91 -25.46 -7.65
CA SER A 405 -13.21 -26.06 -7.33
C SER A 405 -13.56 -26.07 -5.84
N ASP A 406 -12.58 -25.82 -4.97
CA ASP A 406 -12.72 -25.78 -3.50
C ASP A 406 -11.79 -24.71 -2.88
N LEU A 407 -12.04 -24.40 -1.62
CA LEU A 407 -11.27 -23.47 -0.80
C LEU A 407 -10.52 -24.20 0.31
N ALA A 408 -9.43 -23.61 0.81
CA ALA A 408 -8.79 -24.10 2.03
C ALA A 408 -9.73 -23.96 3.24
N GLU A 409 -9.67 -24.89 4.19
CA GLU A 409 -10.63 -24.98 5.30
C GLU A 409 -10.73 -23.69 6.12
N TYR A 410 -9.60 -23.03 6.39
CA TYR A 410 -9.58 -21.77 7.15
C TYR A 410 -10.28 -20.61 6.41
N LEU A 411 -10.35 -20.64 5.08
CA LEU A 411 -11.06 -19.64 4.27
C LEU A 411 -12.58 -19.87 4.28
N LYS A 412 -13.04 -21.11 4.53
CA LYS A 412 -14.46 -21.47 4.63
C LYS A 412 -15.15 -20.86 5.86
N GLN A 413 -14.37 -20.35 6.83
CA GLN A 413 -14.87 -19.62 7.98
C GLN A 413 -15.50 -18.25 7.61
N GLY A 414 -15.25 -17.76 6.39
CA GLY A 414 -15.83 -16.53 5.85
C GLY A 414 -17.14 -16.72 5.07
N TYR A 415 -17.42 -15.78 4.16
CA TYR A 415 -18.45 -15.96 3.15
C TYR A 415 -17.92 -16.86 2.04
N VAL A 416 -18.69 -17.91 1.70
CA VAL A 416 -18.39 -18.84 0.62
C VAL A 416 -19.58 -18.76 -0.34
N PRO A 417 -19.43 -18.13 -1.51
CA PRO A 417 -20.47 -18.12 -2.54
C PRO A 417 -20.62 -19.49 -3.20
N GLU A 418 -21.66 -19.64 -4.01
CA GLU A 418 -21.70 -20.74 -4.97
C GLU A 418 -20.52 -20.59 -5.94
N LYS A 419 -19.80 -21.69 -6.18
CA LYS A 419 -18.56 -21.64 -6.97
C LYS A 419 -18.79 -21.33 -8.45
N GLU A 420 -20.01 -21.47 -8.96
CA GLU A 420 -20.33 -21.36 -10.38
C GLU A 420 -19.40 -22.27 -11.21
N ASP A 421 -18.63 -21.73 -12.17
CA ASP A 421 -17.63 -22.49 -12.94
C ASP A 421 -16.32 -22.74 -12.16
N GLY A 422 -16.11 -22.04 -11.03
CA GLY A 422 -14.94 -22.14 -10.16
C GLY A 422 -14.49 -20.79 -9.60
N TYR A 423 -13.72 -20.82 -8.51
CA TYR A 423 -13.10 -19.65 -7.92
C TYR A 423 -11.91 -19.18 -8.74
N ILE A 424 -11.79 -17.87 -8.89
CA ILE A 424 -10.65 -17.24 -9.57
C ILE A 424 -9.38 -17.46 -8.75
N LEU A 425 -8.30 -17.87 -9.43
CA LEU A 425 -6.97 -18.05 -8.82
C LEU A 425 -6.14 -16.79 -8.95
N THR A 426 -5.40 -16.46 -7.89
CA THR A 426 -4.41 -15.38 -7.87
C THR A 426 -3.18 -15.72 -8.71
N ALA A 427 -2.29 -14.76 -8.95
CA ALA A 427 -1.00 -14.99 -9.59
C ALA A 427 -0.17 -16.03 -8.81
N ARG A 428 -0.30 -16.05 -7.48
CA ARG A 428 0.40 -16.99 -6.60
C ARG A 428 -0.33 -18.32 -6.38
N GLY A 429 -1.57 -18.47 -6.88
CA GLY A 429 -2.28 -19.74 -6.95
C GLY A 429 -3.16 -20.11 -5.75
N ASN A 430 -3.53 -19.16 -4.87
CA ASN A 430 -4.68 -19.36 -3.99
C ASN A 430 -5.99 -18.98 -4.70
N PRO A 431 -7.12 -19.60 -4.32
CA PRO A 431 -8.43 -19.12 -4.75
C PRO A 431 -8.81 -17.83 -4.02
N LEU A 432 -9.44 -16.90 -4.75
CA LEU A 432 -10.12 -15.73 -4.21
C LEU A 432 -11.56 -16.12 -3.84
N PRO A 433 -11.92 -16.29 -2.54
CA PRO A 433 -13.24 -16.80 -2.16
C PRO A 433 -14.41 -15.93 -2.64
N LYS A 434 -14.16 -14.64 -2.85
CA LYS A 434 -15.12 -13.62 -3.26
C LYS A 434 -15.27 -13.47 -4.78
N ALA A 435 -14.48 -14.17 -5.60
CA ALA A 435 -14.45 -13.99 -7.05
C ALA A 435 -14.73 -15.35 -7.73
N VAL A 436 -15.87 -15.46 -8.40
CA VAL A 436 -16.28 -16.70 -9.09
C VAL A 436 -16.44 -16.46 -10.59
N LYS A 437 -16.03 -17.45 -11.38
CA LYS A 437 -16.18 -17.43 -12.83
C LYS A 437 -17.61 -17.83 -13.21
N LYS A 438 -18.23 -17.07 -14.10
CA LYS A 438 -19.54 -17.38 -14.70
C LYS A 438 -19.48 -17.15 -16.21
N GLY A 439 -19.30 -18.22 -16.97
CA GLY A 439 -19.00 -18.13 -18.40
C GLY A 439 -17.70 -17.36 -18.64
N ASN A 440 -17.78 -16.27 -19.41
CA ASN A 440 -16.65 -15.38 -19.70
C ASN A 440 -16.59 -14.14 -18.78
N LYS A 441 -17.37 -14.13 -17.70
CA LYS A 441 -17.45 -13.03 -16.74
C LYS A 441 -17.00 -13.49 -15.35
N ILE A 442 -16.79 -12.52 -14.46
CA ILE A 442 -16.51 -12.75 -13.04
C ILE A 442 -17.60 -12.09 -12.21
N ILE A 443 -18.13 -12.82 -11.22
CA ILE A 443 -19.01 -12.27 -10.20
C ILE A 443 -18.18 -12.04 -8.94
N MET A 444 -18.08 -10.78 -8.53
CA MET A 444 -17.38 -10.34 -7.33
C MET A 444 -18.39 -10.17 -6.19
N HIS A 445 -18.31 -11.03 -5.19
CA HIS A 445 -19.13 -10.99 -3.99
C HIS A 445 -18.45 -10.14 -2.91
N LEU A 446 -18.66 -8.83 -2.98
CA LEU A 446 -17.98 -7.88 -2.10
C LEU A 446 -18.37 -8.02 -0.63
N SER A 447 -17.44 -7.66 0.24
CA SER A 447 -17.60 -7.64 1.68
C SER A 447 -18.63 -6.63 2.16
N SER A 448 -18.84 -5.56 1.39
CA SER A 448 -19.92 -4.59 1.61
C SER A 448 -21.33 -5.17 1.44
N GLY A 449 -21.45 -6.40 0.92
CA GLY A 449 -22.74 -7.03 0.61
C GLY A 449 -23.21 -6.83 -0.83
N LYS A 450 -22.47 -6.05 -1.64
CA LYS A 450 -22.77 -5.82 -3.05
C LYS A 450 -22.20 -6.92 -3.93
N ASP A 451 -22.90 -7.25 -5.01
CA ASP A 451 -22.36 -8.05 -6.11
C ASP A 451 -22.00 -7.16 -7.29
N ILE A 452 -20.85 -7.44 -7.90
CA ILE A 452 -20.41 -6.76 -9.10
C ILE A 452 -20.15 -7.81 -10.17
N GLU A 453 -20.78 -7.63 -11.32
CA GLU A 453 -20.38 -8.32 -12.55
C GLU A 453 -19.19 -7.58 -13.17
N LEU A 454 -18.08 -8.28 -13.32
CA LEU A 454 -16.87 -7.80 -13.98
C LEU A 454 -16.73 -8.47 -15.35
N LYS A 455 -16.53 -7.65 -16.38
CA LYS A 455 -16.15 -8.08 -17.73
C LYS A 455 -14.62 -8.00 -17.86
N PRO A 456 -13.91 -9.13 -18.05
CA PRO A 456 -12.47 -9.12 -18.31
C PRO A 456 -12.12 -8.36 -19.60
N LEU A 457 -10.86 -7.92 -19.73
CA LEU A 457 -10.40 -7.09 -20.85
C LEU A 457 -10.56 -7.76 -22.21
N LYS A 458 -10.31 -9.08 -22.30
CA LYS A 458 -10.53 -9.86 -23.52
C LYS A 458 -11.99 -9.81 -23.98
N LEU A 459 -12.94 -9.97 -23.07
CA LEU A 459 -14.37 -9.86 -23.39
C LEU A 459 -14.71 -8.45 -23.87
N LEU A 460 -14.24 -7.41 -23.17
CA LEU A 460 -14.46 -6.02 -23.57
C LEU A 460 -13.88 -5.72 -24.96
N LYS A 461 -12.78 -6.36 -25.35
CA LYS A 461 -12.22 -6.26 -26.71
C LYS A 461 -13.11 -6.98 -27.73
N GLU A 462 -13.51 -8.22 -27.43
CA GLU A 462 -14.36 -9.04 -28.30
C GLU A 462 -15.74 -8.40 -28.55
N THR A 463 -16.23 -7.60 -27.59
CA THR A 463 -17.49 -6.85 -27.69
C THR A 463 -17.33 -5.39 -28.10
N GLU A 464 -16.12 -4.96 -28.50
CA GLU A 464 -15.82 -3.60 -28.95
C GLU A 464 -16.16 -2.50 -27.92
N GLU A 465 -16.10 -2.81 -26.62
CA GLU A 465 -16.39 -1.90 -25.51
C GLU A 465 -15.15 -1.11 -25.02
N LEU A 466 -13.97 -1.40 -25.56
CA LEU A 466 -12.74 -0.65 -25.26
C LEU A 466 -12.68 0.65 -26.06
N SER A 467 -12.21 1.73 -25.43
CA SER A 467 -11.92 2.98 -26.15
C SER A 467 -10.78 2.78 -27.17
N ALA A 468 -10.76 3.60 -28.22
CA ALA A 468 -9.68 3.56 -29.21
C ALA A 468 -8.28 3.78 -28.57
N SER A 469 -8.18 4.69 -27.60
CA SER A 469 -6.95 4.89 -26.82
C SER A 469 -6.59 3.68 -25.97
N GLY A 470 -7.57 3.04 -25.34
CA GLY A 470 -7.37 1.83 -24.54
C GLY A 470 -6.92 0.65 -25.39
N LEU A 471 -7.50 0.47 -26.58
CA LEU A 471 -7.10 -0.57 -27.52
C LEU A 471 -5.66 -0.34 -28.03
N LEU A 472 -5.34 0.89 -28.43
CA LEU A 472 -3.98 1.25 -28.85
C LEU A 472 -2.96 0.99 -27.73
N ALA A 473 -3.26 1.48 -26.52
CA ALA A 473 -2.33 1.40 -25.40
C ALA A 473 -2.16 -0.01 -24.86
N MET A 474 -3.23 -0.80 -24.73
CA MET A 474 -3.18 -2.12 -24.07
C MET A 474 -2.95 -3.29 -25.03
N ASP A 475 -3.44 -3.20 -26.28
CA ASP A 475 -3.42 -4.32 -27.23
C ASP A 475 -2.38 -4.15 -28.34
N THR A 476 -2.37 -2.99 -29.00
CA THR A 476 -1.46 -2.71 -30.13
C THR A 476 -0.03 -2.50 -29.63
N ILE A 477 0.16 -1.74 -28.55
CA ILE A 477 1.47 -1.52 -27.92
C ILE A 477 1.65 -2.54 -26.79
N SER A 478 2.07 -3.76 -27.14
CA SER A 478 2.19 -4.87 -26.19
C SER A 478 3.14 -4.59 -25.02
N ALA A 479 4.08 -3.65 -25.16
CA ALA A 479 5.02 -3.29 -24.09
C ALA A 479 4.29 -2.76 -22.84
N HIS A 480 3.19 -2.03 -22.98
CA HIS A 480 2.47 -1.47 -21.82
C HIS A 480 1.83 -2.56 -20.94
N THR A 481 1.41 -3.69 -21.51
CA THR A 481 0.79 -4.78 -20.74
C THR A 481 1.79 -5.84 -20.28
N SER A 482 2.91 -6.00 -21.02
CA SER A 482 3.95 -6.99 -20.72
C SER A 482 5.12 -6.47 -19.88
N LYS A 483 5.31 -5.15 -19.79
CA LYS A 483 6.45 -4.52 -19.09
C LYS A 483 6.04 -3.48 -18.06
N MET A 484 4.78 -3.02 -18.07
CA MET A 484 4.30 -2.04 -17.11
C MET A 484 3.21 -2.63 -16.23
N GLU A 485 3.09 -2.01 -15.07
CA GLU A 485 1.95 -2.18 -14.20
C GLU A 485 0.73 -1.46 -14.75
N CYS A 486 -0.46 -2.06 -14.63
CA CYS A 486 -1.70 -1.42 -15.06
C CYS A 486 -1.93 -0.08 -14.32
N TYR A 487 -1.52 -0.01 -13.06
CA TYR A 487 -1.63 1.18 -12.24
C TYR A 487 -0.63 2.28 -12.62
N SER A 488 0.36 2.03 -13.49
CA SER A 488 1.17 3.11 -14.09
C SER A 488 0.33 4.08 -14.92
N CYS A 489 -0.71 3.54 -15.58
CA CYS A 489 -1.62 4.31 -16.41
C CYS A 489 -2.91 4.67 -15.65
N HIS A 490 -3.45 3.74 -14.84
CA HIS A 490 -4.74 3.93 -14.21
C HIS A 490 -4.70 4.67 -12.85
N ALA A 491 -3.55 4.72 -12.15
CA ALA A 491 -3.43 5.56 -10.95
C ALA A 491 -3.21 7.02 -11.34
N THR A 492 -4.29 7.77 -11.47
CA THR A 492 -4.26 9.12 -12.08
C THR A 492 -3.62 10.22 -11.24
N TRP A 493 -3.38 9.95 -9.96
CA TRP A 493 -2.72 10.87 -9.03
C TRP A 493 -2.08 10.04 -7.91
N ALA A 494 -1.07 10.55 -7.21
CA ALA A 494 -0.42 9.83 -6.12
C ALA A 494 0.10 10.80 -5.04
N PRO A 495 -0.14 10.54 -3.74
CA PRO A 495 0.34 11.42 -2.67
C PRO A 495 1.88 11.37 -2.59
N GLN A 496 2.53 12.50 -2.88
CA GLN A 496 3.98 12.63 -2.93
C GLN A 496 4.46 13.65 -1.88
N CYS A 497 5.39 13.24 -1.02
CA CYS A 497 5.86 14.03 0.10
C CYS A 497 7.37 14.12 0.08
N TYR A 498 7.87 15.18 -0.52
CA TYR A 498 9.30 15.35 -0.79
C TYR A 498 10.01 15.96 0.40
N GLY A 499 11.18 15.39 0.75
CA GLY A 499 12.05 15.83 1.84
C GLY A 499 11.37 15.85 3.22
N CYS A 500 11.40 14.72 3.94
CA CYS A 500 10.94 14.60 5.31
C CYS A 500 12.00 15.14 6.29
N HIS A 501 11.76 16.29 6.90
CA HIS A 501 12.67 16.86 7.89
C HIS A 501 12.35 16.29 9.27
N VAL A 502 13.21 15.39 9.73
CA VAL A 502 13.08 14.71 11.03
C VAL A 502 13.98 15.42 12.04
N LYS A 503 13.39 16.02 13.07
CA LYS A 503 14.11 16.57 14.21
C LYS A 503 13.91 15.67 15.43
N VAL A 504 15.00 15.22 16.04
CA VAL A 504 14.98 14.48 17.32
C VAL A 504 15.71 15.30 18.37
N ASP A 505 14.98 15.79 19.37
CA ASP A 505 15.50 16.78 20.32
C ASP A 505 15.61 16.21 21.74
N TYR A 506 16.85 15.98 22.20
CA TYR A 506 17.19 15.46 23.52
C TYR A 506 17.52 16.57 24.54
N SER A 507 17.34 17.84 24.19
CA SER A 507 17.59 18.96 25.10
C SER A 507 16.47 19.13 26.13
N GLY A 508 16.79 19.77 27.26
CA GLY A 508 15.81 20.22 28.24
C GLY A 508 14.95 19.11 28.86
N GLY A 509 15.41 17.86 28.86
CA GLY A 509 14.67 16.72 29.40
C GLY A 509 13.40 16.38 28.60
N LYS A 510 13.34 16.73 27.32
CA LYS A 510 12.23 16.37 26.42
C LYS A 510 12.09 14.85 26.31
N LYS A 511 10.84 14.38 26.40
CA LYS A 511 10.48 12.97 26.31
C LYS A 511 9.20 12.76 25.52
N ASN A 512 9.05 11.58 24.97
CA ASN A 512 7.84 11.14 24.26
C ASN A 512 7.62 9.64 24.47
N PRO A 513 6.39 9.13 24.26
CA PRO A 513 6.09 7.70 24.47
C PRO A 513 6.83 6.76 23.51
N ASP A 514 7.39 5.68 24.05
CA ASP A 514 7.83 4.51 23.30
C ASP A 514 6.68 3.50 23.18
N TYR A 515 6.07 3.45 21.99
CA TYR A 515 4.92 2.58 21.74
C TYR A 515 5.30 1.11 21.67
N LEU A 516 6.55 0.79 21.30
CA LEU A 516 7.01 -0.59 21.23
C LEU A 516 7.23 -1.14 22.64
N LYS A 517 7.96 -0.41 23.49
CA LYS A 517 8.16 -0.78 24.90
C LYS A 517 6.82 -0.90 25.65
N ALA A 518 5.90 0.03 25.41
CA ALA A 518 4.55 -0.04 25.99
C ALA A 518 3.76 -1.27 25.52
N SER A 519 3.98 -1.77 24.29
CA SER A 519 3.35 -2.99 23.78
C SER A 519 3.96 -4.29 24.34
N HIS A 520 5.23 -4.24 24.75
CA HIS A 520 5.96 -5.37 25.33
C HIS A 520 5.59 -5.61 26.80
N ASP A 521 5.19 -4.57 27.51
CA ASP A 521 4.70 -4.70 28.88
C ASP A 521 3.27 -5.25 28.90
N GLN A 522 3.16 -6.58 28.90
CA GLN A 522 1.91 -7.32 28.85
C GLN A 522 1.63 -7.94 30.21
N ASP A 523 0.37 -7.94 30.63
CA ASP A 523 -0.06 -8.65 31.84
C ASP A 523 -0.83 -9.92 31.52
N ILE A 524 -1.13 -10.70 32.57
CA ILE A 524 -1.92 -11.94 32.47
C ILE A 524 -3.34 -11.71 31.94
N HIS A 525 -3.83 -10.47 31.96
CA HIS A 525 -5.15 -10.07 31.46
C HIS A 525 -5.12 -9.74 29.96
N GLY A 526 -3.94 -9.78 29.33
CA GLY A 526 -3.73 -9.46 27.93
C GLY A 526 -3.74 -7.96 27.62
N THR A 527 -3.71 -7.09 28.64
CA THR A 527 -3.55 -5.65 28.40
C THR A 527 -2.08 -5.30 28.23
N THR A 528 -1.82 -4.24 27.46
CA THR A 528 -0.47 -3.70 27.30
C THR A 528 -0.27 -2.45 28.16
N GLY A 529 0.98 -2.09 28.42
CA GLY A 529 1.36 -0.87 29.11
C GLY A 529 0.71 0.38 28.50
N GLY A 530 0.61 0.41 27.17
CA GLY A 530 -0.06 1.50 26.44
C GLY A 530 -1.57 1.60 26.69
N MET A 531 -2.23 0.52 27.12
CA MET A 531 -3.63 0.54 27.56
C MET A 531 -3.79 0.99 29.01
N ARG A 532 -2.81 0.68 29.86
CA ARG A 532 -2.85 0.99 31.30
C ARG A 532 -2.43 2.43 31.59
N ASP A 533 -1.21 2.79 31.22
CA ASP A 533 -0.67 4.13 31.40
C ASP A 533 0.54 4.40 30.49
N LEU A 534 0.27 4.96 29.30
CA LEU A 534 1.30 5.27 28.32
C LEU A 534 2.37 6.24 28.85
N LYS A 535 2.07 7.06 29.86
CA LYS A 535 3.03 8.03 30.44
C LYS A 535 4.17 7.37 31.19
N LYS A 536 4.07 6.09 31.55
CA LYS A 536 5.16 5.33 32.17
C LYS A 536 6.26 4.91 31.17
N TYR A 537 5.99 5.00 29.88
CA TYR A 537 6.89 4.55 28.82
C TYR A 537 7.49 5.73 28.05
N LEU A 538 7.70 6.86 28.72
CA LEU A 538 8.39 8.00 28.12
C LEU A 538 9.89 7.70 28.02
N VAL A 539 10.45 7.92 26.84
CA VAL A 539 11.90 7.84 26.56
C VAL A 539 12.43 9.22 26.18
N ASP A 540 13.73 9.41 26.37
CA ASP A 540 14.38 10.68 26.08
C ASP A 540 14.32 11.00 24.58
N GLY A 541 14.29 12.30 24.27
CA GLY A 541 14.13 12.79 22.93
C GLY A 541 12.67 13.08 22.58
N GLN A 542 12.45 14.15 21.83
CA GLN A 542 11.16 14.45 21.21
C GLN A 542 11.33 14.53 19.71
N VAL A 543 10.58 13.69 18.99
CA VAL A 543 10.53 13.71 17.53
C VAL A 543 9.57 14.81 17.05
N THR A 544 9.94 15.52 16.00
CA THR A 544 9.06 16.38 15.20
C THR A 544 9.39 16.17 13.73
N GLU A 545 8.36 16.14 12.89
CA GLU A 545 8.51 15.93 11.45
C GLU A 545 7.83 17.05 10.67
N THR A 546 8.49 17.51 9.62
CA THR A 546 7.93 18.43 8.62
C THR A 546 8.35 17.98 7.21
N ARG A 547 7.93 18.70 6.17
CA ARG A 547 8.18 18.34 4.77
C ARG A 547 8.61 19.55 3.97
N SER A 548 9.46 19.34 2.97
CA SER A 548 9.84 20.40 2.03
C SER A 548 8.64 20.84 1.19
N TYR A 549 7.92 19.88 0.60
CA TYR A 549 6.69 20.17 -0.15
C TYR A 549 5.84 18.91 -0.41
N LEU A 550 4.56 19.14 -0.71
CA LEU A 550 3.56 18.13 -1.07
C LEU A 550 3.13 18.27 -2.53
N ARG A 551 2.97 17.14 -3.20
CA ARG A 551 2.45 17.03 -4.56
C ARG A 551 1.48 15.85 -4.65
N TRP A 552 0.59 15.87 -5.63
CA TRP A 552 -0.38 14.78 -5.84
C TRP A 552 -0.52 14.40 -7.29
N GLU A 553 -0.09 15.26 -8.21
CA GLU A 553 -0.18 15.07 -9.65
C GLU A 553 0.70 13.92 -10.14
N ASP A 554 0.77 13.77 -11.46
CA ASP A 554 1.58 12.80 -12.19
C ASP A 554 2.85 12.31 -11.47
N PRO A 555 2.87 11.08 -10.90
CA PRO A 555 4.06 10.52 -10.29
C PRO A 555 5.12 10.17 -11.33
N ALA A 556 6.37 10.08 -10.86
CA ALA A 556 7.48 9.56 -11.65
C ALA A 556 7.30 8.06 -11.92
N LEU A 557 8.10 7.49 -12.84
CA LEU A 557 8.09 6.06 -13.14
C LEU A 557 9.45 5.42 -12.85
N ALA A 558 9.43 4.18 -12.37
CA ALA A 558 10.61 3.36 -12.13
C ALA A 558 10.28 1.87 -12.28
N GLN A 559 11.30 1.02 -12.35
CA GLN A 559 11.10 -0.42 -12.30
C GLN A 559 10.88 -0.87 -10.83
N ASN A 560 9.84 -1.66 -10.57
CA ASN A 560 9.57 -2.24 -9.26
C ASN A 560 10.32 -3.57 -9.04
N GLY A 561 10.15 -4.16 -7.85
CA GLY A 561 10.73 -5.44 -7.49
C GLY A 561 10.25 -6.63 -8.33
N GLU A 562 9.07 -6.54 -8.93
CA GLU A 562 8.54 -7.56 -9.83
C GLU A 562 9.17 -7.50 -11.23
N GLY A 563 9.93 -6.43 -11.54
CA GLY A 563 10.59 -6.23 -12.83
C GLY A 563 9.76 -5.42 -13.84
N ARG A 564 8.70 -4.74 -13.39
CA ARG A 564 7.75 -3.97 -14.20
C ARG A 564 7.85 -2.47 -13.91
N VAL A 565 7.51 -1.64 -14.89
CA VAL A 565 7.46 -0.18 -14.72
C VAL A 565 6.20 0.20 -13.95
N SER A 566 6.39 0.90 -12.84
CA SER A 566 5.37 1.30 -11.87
C SER A 566 5.50 2.80 -11.52
N PRO A 567 4.46 3.44 -10.97
CA PRO A 567 4.59 4.72 -10.28
C PRO A 567 5.58 4.62 -9.12
N VAL A 568 6.40 5.66 -8.97
CA VAL A 568 7.30 5.83 -7.84
C VAL A 568 6.97 7.15 -7.13
N ILE A 569 6.96 7.11 -5.80
CA ILE A 569 6.75 8.28 -4.94
C ILE A 569 7.89 8.40 -3.93
N PRO A 570 8.07 9.53 -3.25
CA PRO A 570 9.00 9.62 -2.12
C PRO A 570 8.73 8.52 -1.08
N GLY A 571 9.75 7.71 -0.81
CA GLY A 571 9.82 6.79 0.31
C GLY A 571 10.35 7.50 1.57
N CYS A 572 11.35 6.91 2.22
CA CYS A 572 12.04 7.54 3.35
C CYS A 572 13.08 8.56 2.85
N GLN A 573 12.64 9.74 2.41
CA GLN A 573 13.51 10.86 2.06
C GLN A 573 13.84 11.73 3.29
N THR A 574 14.60 11.23 4.26
CA THR A 574 14.81 11.95 5.52
C THR A 574 15.99 12.93 5.50
N THR A 575 15.75 14.15 5.99
CA THR A 575 16.77 15.14 6.36
C THR A 575 16.76 15.28 7.88
N ILE A 576 17.87 14.93 8.51
CA ILE A 576 17.91 14.59 9.92
C ILE A 576 18.63 15.68 10.72
N THR A 577 17.95 16.16 11.76
CA THR A 577 18.53 17.06 12.76
C THR A 577 18.42 16.41 14.14
N VAL A 578 19.55 16.25 14.83
CA VAL A 578 19.61 15.68 16.18
C VAL A 578 20.13 16.75 17.12
N ILE A 579 19.31 17.15 18.10
CA ILE A 579 19.70 18.14 19.10
C ILE A 579 20.15 17.42 20.36
N GLY A 580 21.38 17.69 20.80
CA GLY A 580 21.95 17.14 22.02
C GLY A 580 21.39 17.79 23.28
N LYS A 581 21.72 17.20 24.44
CA LYS A 581 21.33 17.71 25.77
C LYS A 581 21.60 19.18 26.05
N ASP A 582 22.65 19.74 25.45
CA ASP A 582 23.08 21.14 25.59
C ASP A 582 22.32 22.10 24.67
N GLY A 583 21.37 21.60 23.88
CA GLY A 583 20.60 22.39 22.91
C GLY A 583 21.32 22.62 21.58
N LYS A 584 22.54 22.08 21.39
CA LYS A 584 23.27 22.19 20.13
C LYS A 584 22.97 21.01 19.20
N ALA A 585 23.03 21.27 17.90
CA ALA A 585 22.87 20.22 16.90
C ALA A 585 24.12 19.31 16.86
N LEU A 586 23.91 18.01 17.06
CA LEU A 586 24.89 16.95 16.80
C LEU A 586 24.88 16.56 15.32
N LEU A 587 23.69 16.61 14.71
CA LEU A 587 23.47 16.57 13.26
C LEU A 587 22.54 17.72 12.91
N GLN A 588 22.82 18.44 11.83
CA GLN A 588 21.98 19.50 11.31
C GLN A 588 21.71 19.25 9.83
N ASN A 589 20.44 19.10 9.47
CA ASN A 589 19.99 18.90 8.09
C ASN A 589 20.81 17.81 7.34
N HIS A 590 21.14 16.74 8.06
CA HIS A 590 22.04 15.72 7.56
C HIS A 590 21.28 14.70 6.71
N ILE A 591 21.87 14.31 5.58
CA ILE A 591 21.40 13.18 4.77
C ILE A 591 22.54 12.18 4.73
N PHE A 592 22.28 10.98 5.24
CA PHE A 592 23.26 9.90 5.24
C PHE A 592 23.55 9.44 3.81
N LYS A 593 24.76 8.91 3.64
CA LYS A 593 25.16 8.23 2.41
C LYS A 593 25.57 6.80 2.70
N ILE A 594 25.35 5.92 1.73
CA ILE A 594 25.64 4.50 1.81
C ILE A 594 26.76 4.20 0.80
N PRO A 595 27.96 3.80 1.24
CA PRO A 595 29.08 3.50 0.34
C PRO A 595 28.86 2.20 -0.44
N ASN A 596 29.39 2.12 -1.66
CA ASN A 596 29.48 0.88 -2.46
C ASN A 596 28.13 0.18 -2.76
N VAL A 597 27.04 0.95 -2.91
CA VAL A 597 25.72 0.44 -3.30
C VAL A 597 25.21 1.11 -4.58
N GLU A 598 24.39 0.41 -5.36
CA GLU A 598 23.67 0.97 -6.52
C GLU A 598 24.60 1.66 -7.55
N GLY A 599 25.85 1.19 -7.66
CA GLY A 599 26.86 1.75 -8.56
C GLY A 599 27.66 2.93 -8.00
N ALA A 600 27.37 3.38 -6.78
CA ALA A 600 28.18 4.38 -6.08
C ALA A 600 29.50 3.79 -5.58
N GLY A 601 30.57 4.61 -5.55
CA GLY A 601 31.86 4.26 -4.95
C GLY A 601 31.92 4.55 -3.44
N GLU A 602 33.12 4.83 -2.95
CA GLU A 602 33.38 5.12 -1.53
C GLU A 602 32.63 6.36 -1.01
N ASP A 603 32.42 7.36 -1.87
CA ASP A 603 31.67 8.58 -1.56
C ASP A 603 30.18 8.33 -1.25
N GLY A 604 29.66 7.17 -1.66
CA GLY A 604 28.33 6.65 -1.38
C GLY A 604 27.15 7.33 -2.08
N GLN A 605 26.07 6.55 -2.18
CA GLN A 605 24.75 6.97 -2.66
C GLN A 605 23.99 7.67 -1.54
N SER A 606 23.21 8.69 -1.87
CA SER A 606 22.25 9.28 -0.92
C SER A 606 21.29 8.21 -0.37
N ALA A 607 21.12 8.14 0.94
CA ALA A 607 20.21 7.20 1.61
C ALA A 607 18.73 7.57 1.48
N LEU A 608 18.41 8.63 0.73
CA LEU A 608 17.04 8.96 0.36
C LEU A 608 16.47 7.86 -0.54
N ASP A 609 15.17 7.58 -0.40
CA ASP A 609 14.49 6.53 -1.17
C ASP A 609 13.31 7.09 -1.96
N MET A 610 13.20 6.64 -3.21
CA MET A 610 11.98 6.71 -4.02
C MET A 610 11.37 5.31 -4.07
N SER A 611 10.14 5.16 -3.59
CA SER A 611 9.50 3.86 -3.39
C SER A 611 8.51 3.54 -4.53
N PRO A 612 8.71 2.44 -5.27
CA PRO A 612 7.67 1.89 -6.13
C PRO A 612 6.37 1.61 -5.36
N VAL A 613 5.24 1.99 -5.94
CA VAL A 613 3.96 1.96 -5.20
C VAL A 613 2.75 1.77 -6.11
N GLN A 614 1.75 1.06 -5.58
CA GLN A 614 0.36 1.13 -6.02
C GLN A 614 -0.32 2.28 -5.22
N PRO A 615 -0.67 3.43 -5.84
CA PRO A 615 -1.15 4.62 -5.11
C PRO A 615 -2.58 4.56 -4.55
N HIS A 616 -3.38 3.58 -4.96
CA HIS A 616 -4.79 3.37 -4.63
C HIS A 616 -5.68 4.52 -5.11
N THR A 617 -5.48 4.94 -6.36
CA THR A 617 -6.17 6.08 -7.00
C THR A 617 -6.65 5.72 -8.40
N ILE A 618 -6.98 4.44 -8.61
CA ILE A 618 -7.33 3.86 -9.90
C ILE A 618 -8.59 4.53 -10.46
N GLN A 619 -8.53 4.93 -11.73
CA GLN A 619 -9.68 5.49 -12.45
C GLN A 619 -9.98 4.68 -13.70
N LYS A 620 -11.24 4.79 -14.18
CA LYS A 620 -11.64 4.26 -15.48
C LYS A 620 -10.86 4.94 -16.62
N GLU A 621 -10.73 6.26 -16.55
CA GLU A 621 -9.93 7.05 -17.47
C GLU A 621 -8.47 7.01 -17.02
N ALA A 622 -7.59 6.58 -17.91
CA ALA A 622 -6.18 6.50 -17.62
C ALA A 622 -5.47 7.86 -17.82
N ARG A 623 -4.23 7.98 -17.34
CA ARG A 623 -3.37 9.16 -17.56
C ARG A 623 -3.11 9.38 -19.05
N THR A 624 -2.86 10.62 -19.44
CA THR A 624 -2.59 10.95 -20.85
C THR A 624 -1.20 10.45 -21.26
N CYS A 625 -0.97 10.21 -22.56
CA CYS A 625 0.34 9.77 -23.07
C CYS A 625 1.45 10.77 -22.72
N GLU A 626 1.15 12.07 -22.75
CA GLU A 626 2.08 13.16 -22.48
C GLU A 626 2.58 13.16 -21.03
N SER A 627 1.74 12.70 -20.08
CA SER A 627 2.12 12.62 -18.66
C SER A 627 3.33 11.71 -18.40
N CYS A 628 3.58 10.76 -19.31
CA CYS A 628 4.71 9.83 -19.24
C CYS A 628 5.76 10.13 -20.32
N HIS A 629 5.34 10.30 -21.57
CA HIS A 629 6.23 10.43 -22.72
C HIS A 629 6.83 11.84 -22.88
N SER A 630 6.20 12.86 -22.32
CA SER A 630 6.63 14.26 -22.46
C SER A 630 7.05 14.88 -21.12
N SER A 631 7.41 14.06 -20.14
CA SER A 631 7.68 14.48 -18.77
C SER A 631 9.07 14.03 -18.29
N GLY A 632 9.94 15.00 -17.96
CA GLY A 632 11.23 14.71 -17.33
C GLY A 632 11.07 14.08 -15.95
N LYS A 633 10.05 14.49 -15.19
CA LYS A 633 9.68 13.88 -13.92
C LYS A 633 9.34 12.39 -14.09
N ALA A 634 8.60 12.02 -15.14
CA ALA A 634 8.29 10.62 -15.42
C ALA A 634 9.55 9.77 -15.67
N LEU A 635 10.59 10.37 -16.27
CA LEU A 635 11.89 9.75 -16.53
C LEU A 635 12.83 9.72 -15.30
N GLY A 636 12.41 10.33 -14.18
CA GLY A 636 13.21 10.45 -12.96
C GLY A 636 14.17 11.66 -12.91
N LEU A 637 14.11 12.53 -13.92
CA LEU A 637 14.94 13.75 -14.01
C LEU A 637 14.44 14.88 -13.09
N GLY A 638 13.37 14.65 -12.33
CA GLY A 638 12.78 15.60 -11.40
C GLY A 638 11.85 16.63 -12.05
N ILE A 639 11.23 17.44 -11.20
CA ILE A 639 10.30 18.51 -11.60
C ILE A 639 11.10 19.59 -12.33
N GLY A 640 10.65 19.94 -13.54
CA GLY A 640 11.37 20.85 -14.45
C GLY A 640 12.81 20.41 -14.71
N ASP A 641 13.00 19.11 -14.90
CA ASP A 641 14.30 18.47 -15.18
C ASP A 641 15.36 18.70 -14.09
N GLY A 642 14.90 18.94 -12.86
CA GLY A 642 15.77 19.19 -11.70
C GLY A 642 16.37 20.60 -11.66
N LYS A 643 15.99 21.48 -12.62
CA LYS A 643 16.61 22.80 -12.84
C LYS A 643 15.84 23.97 -12.23
N LEU A 644 14.65 23.74 -11.68
CA LEU A 644 13.81 24.80 -11.12
C LEU A 644 14.31 25.34 -9.78
N ASN A 645 14.97 24.48 -8.99
CA ASN A 645 15.33 24.80 -7.62
C ASN A 645 16.76 25.35 -7.54
N ALA A 646 16.96 26.33 -6.68
CA ALA A 646 18.29 26.78 -6.28
C ALA A 646 19.02 25.67 -5.51
N ASP A 647 20.35 25.75 -5.45
CA ASP A 647 21.21 24.78 -4.77
C ASP A 647 20.89 24.68 -3.27
N PRO A 648 20.26 23.58 -2.80
CA PRO A 648 19.83 23.46 -1.41
C PRO A 648 21.00 23.16 -0.45
N SER A 649 22.21 22.94 -0.96
CA SER A 649 23.42 22.79 -0.14
C SER A 649 23.96 24.12 0.39
N LYS A 650 23.36 25.25 0.01
CA LYS A 650 23.77 26.60 0.42
C LYS A 650 22.73 27.27 1.29
N THR A 651 23.20 27.91 2.36
CA THR A 651 22.34 28.75 3.19
C THR A 651 21.79 29.91 2.37
N THR A 652 20.49 30.13 2.46
CA THR A 652 19.83 31.29 1.84
C THR A 652 19.60 32.37 2.89
N ILE A 653 20.13 33.56 2.64
CA ILE A 653 19.84 34.77 3.41
C ILE A 653 18.90 35.65 2.58
N ILE A 654 17.79 36.07 3.18
CA ILE A 654 16.85 37.01 2.57
C ILE A 654 16.80 38.26 3.45
N ASP A 655 17.26 39.39 2.91
CA ASP A 655 17.27 40.68 3.59
C ASP A 655 17.15 41.81 2.55
N LEU A 656 17.14 43.06 3.00
CA LEU A 656 17.26 44.22 2.15
C LEU A 656 18.61 44.22 1.44
N MET A 657 18.56 44.11 0.12
CA MET A 657 19.71 44.06 -0.76
C MET A 657 19.72 45.23 -1.74
N SER A 658 20.90 45.65 -2.18
CA SER A 658 21.05 46.50 -3.36
C SER A 658 20.68 45.73 -4.64
N ALA A 659 20.56 46.45 -5.77
CA ALA A 659 20.26 45.86 -7.07
C ALA A 659 21.30 44.80 -7.53
N ASP A 660 22.55 44.89 -7.07
CA ASP A 660 23.62 43.90 -7.28
C ASP A 660 23.62 42.77 -6.24
N ARG A 661 22.52 42.61 -5.47
CA ARG A 661 22.30 41.55 -4.47
C ARG A 661 23.28 41.56 -3.29
N LYS A 662 23.87 42.72 -2.97
CA LYS A 662 24.64 42.88 -1.72
C LYS A 662 23.67 43.19 -0.59
N ILE A 663 23.75 42.41 0.47
CA ILE A 663 23.02 42.65 1.71
C ILE A 663 23.44 44.01 2.27
N LEU A 664 22.46 44.89 2.51
CA LEU A 664 22.69 46.23 3.07
C LEU A 664 22.74 46.20 4.60
N ALA A 665 21.95 45.31 5.22
CA ALA A 665 21.91 45.14 6.66
C ALA A 665 23.20 44.49 7.20
N LYS A 666 23.74 45.01 8.31
CA LYS A 666 24.90 44.39 8.99
C LYS A 666 24.51 43.23 9.91
N LYS A 667 23.24 43.13 10.28
CA LYS A 667 22.69 42.10 11.16
C LYS A 667 21.67 41.32 10.35
N THR A 668 22.07 40.15 9.87
CA THR A 668 21.23 39.25 9.10
C THR A 668 21.09 37.92 9.83
N ASP A 669 20.07 37.16 9.45
CA ASP A 669 19.87 35.79 9.92
C ASP A 669 19.71 34.83 8.73
N GLU A 670 19.87 33.54 8.97
CA GLU A 670 19.63 32.51 7.97
C GLU A 670 18.13 32.32 7.75
N GLN A 671 17.64 32.56 6.54
CA GLN A 671 16.23 32.33 6.22
C GLN A 671 15.94 30.85 5.93
N ILE A 672 16.87 30.18 5.23
CA ILE A 672 16.82 28.75 4.93
C ILE A 672 18.22 28.18 5.15
N PRO A 673 18.45 27.43 6.24
CA PRO A 673 19.74 26.79 6.50
C PRO A 673 20.07 25.73 5.44
N ALA A 674 21.36 25.58 5.13
CA ALA A 674 21.85 24.61 4.16
C ALA A 674 21.46 23.15 4.49
N ILE A 675 21.35 22.34 3.44
CA ILE A 675 21.30 20.87 3.49
C ILE A 675 22.53 20.35 2.74
N PRO A 676 23.72 20.28 3.37
CA PRO A 676 24.99 20.11 2.64
C PRO A 676 25.07 18.89 1.73
N ASN A 677 24.36 17.82 2.09
CA ASN A 677 24.36 16.56 1.35
C ASN A 677 23.31 16.48 0.22
N LEU A 678 22.47 17.51 0.04
CA LEU A 678 21.50 17.59 -1.05
C LEU A 678 22.02 18.54 -2.13
N LYS A 679 22.37 17.99 -3.30
CA LYS A 679 22.91 18.75 -4.44
C LYS A 679 21.97 18.80 -5.66
N HIS A 680 20.76 18.28 -5.48
CA HIS A 680 19.74 18.13 -6.52
C HIS A 680 18.35 18.28 -5.90
N ASP A 681 17.32 18.42 -6.73
CA ASP A 681 15.95 18.45 -6.23
C ASP A 681 15.51 17.07 -5.69
N TYR A 682 14.71 17.06 -4.62
CA TYR A 682 14.19 15.82 -4.01
C TYR A 682 13.42 14.91 -4.99
N SER A 683 12.87 15.44 -6.07
CA SER A 683 12.16 14.63 -7.07
C SER A 683 13.06 14.03 -8.15
N GLN A 684 14.34 14.41 -8.20
CA GLN A 684 15.30 13.91 -9.16
C GLN A 684 16.09 12.74 -8.57
N PHE A 685 15.91 11.53 -9.11
CA PHE A 685 16.63 10.33 -8.68
C PHE A 685 17.57 9.76 -9.74
N ILE A 686 17.59 10.35 -10.93
CA ILE A 686 18.56 10.08 -11.98
C ILE A 686 18.94 11.39 -12.69
N ASP A 687 20.21 11.54 -13.08
CA ASP A 687 20.66 12.68 -13.88
C ASP A 687 20.53 12.43 -15.40
N GLU A 688 20.85 13.45 -16.21
CA GLU A 688 20.79 13.35 -17.68
C GLU A 688 21.77 12.29 -18.24
N ASN A 689 22.89 12.04 -17.55
CA ASN A 689 23.90 11.05 -17.92
C ASN A 689 23.48 9.62 -17.55
N GLY A 690 22.45 9.46 -16.73
CA GLY A 690 21.99 8.17 -16.23
C GLY A 690 22.60 7.75 -14.88
N THR A 691 23.27 8.67 -14.17
CA THR A 691 23.77 8.44 -12.82
C THR A 691 22.61 8.44 -11.84
N GLN A 692 22.51 7.40 -11.01
CA GLN A 692 21.53 7.34 -9.94
C GLN A 692 21.91 8.32 -8.81
N LEU A 693 20.96 9.15 -8.37
CA LEU A 693 21.18 10.22 -7.38
C LEU A 693 20.68 9.87 -5.97
N MET A 694 19.77 8.90 -5.88
CA MET A 694 19.29 8.32 -4.63
C MET A 694 18.71 6.92 -4.89
N THR A 695 18.42 6.17 -3.84
CA THR A 695 17.87 4.81 -3.93
C THR A 695 16.47 4.79 -4.55
N VAL A 696 16.18 3.77 -5.36
CA VAL A 696 14.84 3.51 -5.90
C VAL A 696 14.38 2.13 -5.49
N GLY A 697 13.83 2.04 -4.28
CA GLY A 697 13.33 0.79 -3.70
C GLY A 697 14.47 -0.15 -3.29
N HIS A 698 14.77 -0.23 -2.01
CA HIS A 698 15.83 -1.08 -1.46
C HIS A 698 15.35 -2.45 -0.95
N HIS A 699 14.09 -2.82 -1.22
CA HIS A 699 13.52 -4.06 -0.68
C HIS A 699 13.71 -5.29 -1.59
N PHE A 700 13.75 -5.08 -2.91
CA PHE A 700 13.80 -6.15 -3.92
C PHE A 700 14.88 -5.85 -4.94
N LYS A 701 15.58 -6.89 -5.41
CA LYS A 701 16.79 -6.75 -6.25
C LYS A 701 16.54 -6.02 -7.57
N LEU A 702 15.35 -6.14 -8.14
CA LEU A 702 15.02 -5.56 -9.45
C LEU A 702 14.51 -4.10 -9.38
N SER A 703 14.31 -3.54 -8.19
CA SER A 703 13.88 -2.15 -8.06
C SER A 703 15.03 -1.23 -8.46
N GLN A 704 14.78 -0.32 -9.40
CA GLN A 704 15.80 0.59 -9.93
C GLN A 704 15.17 1.75 -10.72
N PRO A 705 15.89 2.86 -10.93
CA PRO A 705 15.51 3.86 -11.92
C PRO A 705 15.33 3.24 -13.31
N LEU A 706 14.61 3.94 -14.20
CA LEU A 706 14.55 3.54 -15.60
C LEU A 706 15.95 3.58 -16.21
N ASN A 707 16.40 2.45 -16.74
CA ASN A 707 17.69 2.36 -17.42
C ASN A 707 17.66 3.17 -18.73
N LYS A 708 18.82 3.35 -19.36
CA LYS A 708 18.94 4.15 -20.59
C LYS A 708 18.01 3.66 -21.70
N GLU A 709 17.95 2.36 -21.96
CA GLU A 709 17.11 1.78 -23.01
C GLU A 709 15.62 2.06 -22.75
N GLN A 710 15.17 1.93 -21.49
CA GLN A 710 13.80 2.23 -21.07
C GLN A 710 13.50 3.73 -21.25
N ARG A 711 14.42 4.62 -20.85
CA ARG A 711 14.26 6.07 -21.03
C ARG A 711 14.23 6.47 -22.49
N ASP A 712 15.10 5.94 -23.34
CA ASP A 712 15.12 6.22 -24.79
C ASP A 712 13.79 5.75 -25.45
N LYS A 713 13.24 4.63 -25.00
CA LYS A 713 11.92 4.14 -25.44
C LYS A 713 10.77 5.00 -24.94
N LEU A 714 10.90 5.66 -23.78
CA LEU A 714 9.84 6.47 -23.18
C LEU A 714 9.88 7.94 -23.64
N ASP A 715 11.04 8.55 -23.76
CA ASP A 715 11.20 10.00 -23.95
C ASP A 715 10.76 10.48 -25.34
N ARG A 716 9.80 11.40 -25.38
CA ARG A 716 9.26 12.06 -26.56
C ARG A 716 9.24 13.58 -26.41
N ARG A 717 9.96 14.16 -25.43
CA ARG A 717 9.98 15.62 -25.17
C ARG A 717 10.51 16.45 -26.36
N GLY A 718 11.30 15.84 -27.25
CA GLY A 718 11.84 16.47 -28.45
C GLY A 718 10.95 16.45 -29.70
N VAL A 719 9.79 15.79 -29.67
CA VAL A 719 8.96 15.56 -30.89
C VAL A 719 8.53 16.86 -31.55
N CYS A 720 8.15 17.87 -30.76
CA CYS A 720 7.79 19.18 -31.31
C CYS A 720 8.99 19.81 -32.03
N LEU A 721 10.18 19.78 -31.42
CA LEU A 721 11.38 20.34 -32.04
C LEU A 721 11.74 19.60 -33.33
N SER A 722 11.56 18.28 -33.41
CA SER A 722 11.83 17.52 -34.64
C SER A 722 11.00 17.98 -35.84
N CYS A 723 9.76 18.44 -35.62
CA CYS A 723 8.93 19.00 -36.69
C CYS A 723 9.17 20.50 -36.94
N HIS A 724 9.74 21.21 -35.97
CA HIS A 724 9.91 22.67 -36.00
C HIS A 724 11.37 23.13 -36.14
N ILE A 725 12.34 22.22 -36.25
CA ILE A 725 13.78 22.54 -36.27
C ILE A 725 14.18 23.51 -37.38
N ASP A 726 13.48 23.45 -38.52
CA ASP A 726 13.75 24.28 -39.69
C ASP A 726 12.89 25.56 -39.76
N ILE A 727 12.10 25.86 -38.72
CA ILE A 727 11.29 27.08 -38.69
C ILE A 727 12.09 28.20 -38.01
N PRO A 728 12.23 29.39 -38.65
CA PRO A 728 11.57 29.83 -39.87
C PRO A 728 12.37 29.69 -41.19
N GLU A 729 13.69 29.48 -41.17
CA GLU A 729 14.55 29.65 -42.36
C GLU A 729 15.27 28.37 -42.84
N GLY A 730 15.10 27.22 -42.18
CA GLY A 730 15.88 26.00 -42.46
C GLY A 730 15.53 25.29 -43.77
N SER A 731 14.30 25.41 -44.25
CA SER A 731 13.84 24.78 -45.50
C SER A 731 13.03 25.74 -46.37
N LEU A 732 13.38 25.85 -47.65
CA LEU A 732 12.69 26.69 -48.63
C LEU A 732 11.19 26.35 -48.71
N ALA A 733 10.84 25.06 -48.67
CA ALA A 733 9.46 24.61 -48.71
C ALA A 733 8.68 25.02 -47.45
N ILE A 734 9.29 24.88 -46.27
CA ILE A 734 8.68 25.25 -44.99
C ILE A 734 8.50 26.78 -44.89
N SER A 735 9.52 27.53 -45.33
CA SER A 735 9.47 29.00 -45.38
C SER A 735 8.38 29.50 -46.35
N ALA A 736 8.26 28.90 -47.54
CA ALA A 736 7.20 29.21 -48.49
C ALA A 736 5.80 28.93 -47.92
N MET A 737 5.59 27.78 -47.27
CA MET A 737 4.33 27.44 -46.63
C MET A 737 3.96 28.44 -45.52
N ARG A 738 4.92 28.86 -44.69
CA ARG A 738 4.70 29.88 -43.65
C ARG A 738 4.30 31.22 -44.27
N HIS A 739 4.98 31.64 -45.33
CA HIS A 739 4.67 32.90 -46.00
C HIS A 739 3.27 32.88 -46.61
N ILE A 740 2.88 31.79 -47.27
CA ILE A 740 1.53 31.59 -47.82
C ILE A 740 0.48 31.61 -46.70
N ALA A 741 0.69 30.88 -45.61
CA ALA A 741 -0.24 30.86 -44.48
C ALA A 741 -0.43 32.24 -43.84
N LYS A 742 0.66 33.02 -43.73
CA LYS A 742 0.63 34.40 -43.22
C LYS A 742 -0.14 35.34 -44.16
N MET A 743 0.10 35.24 -45.47
CA MET A 743 -0.60 36.06 -46.48
C MET A 743 -2.09 35.71 -46.57
N ALA A 744 -2.46 34.46 -46.28
CA ALA A 744 -3.85 33.99 -46.28
C ALA A 744 -4.57 34.16 -44.94
N GLU A 745 -3.95 34.80 -43.93
CA GLU A 745 -4.46 34.93 -42.55
C GLU A 745 -4.94 33.60 -41.92
N TYR A 746 -4.33 32.49 -42.34
CA TYR A 746 -4.78 31.16 -41.98
C TYR A 746 -4.38 30.80 -40.54
N LYS A 747 -5.36 30.63 -39.65
CA LYS A 747 -5.15 30.25 -38.24
C LYS A 747 -5.27 28.73 -38.07
N ILE A 748 -4.18 28.09 -37.68
CA ILE A 748 -4.15 26.65 -37.39
C ILE A 748 -4.50 26.44 -35.91
N ASP A 749 -5.63 25.80 -35.65
CA ASP A 749 -6.02 25.35 -34.31
C ASP A 749 -5.44 23.96 -33.98
N ARG A 750 -5.70 23.46 -32.77
CA ARG A 750 -5.23 22.15 -32.30
C ARG A 750 -5.71 20.98 -33.19
N VAL A 751 -6.96 21.01 -33.64
CA VAL A 751 -7.54 19.91 -34.44
C VAL A 751 -6.91 19.89 -35.82
N GLN A 752 -6.74 21.06 -36.43
CA GLN A 752 -6.07 21.21 -37.71
C GLN A 752 -4.60 20.81 -37.63
N HIS A 753 -3.88 21.24 -36.59
CA HIS A 753 -2.49 20.86 -36.38
C HIS A 753 -2.34 19.33 -36.29
N ASN A 754 -3.17 18.68 -35.46
CA ASN A 754 -3.17 17.22 -35.33
C ASN A 754 -3.53 16.52 -36.65
N SER A 755 -4.46 17.07 -37.42
CA SER A 755 -4.83 16.55 -38.74
C SER A 755 -3.67 16.63 -39.74
N ILE A 756 -2.95 17.76 -39.76
CA ILE A 756 -1.76 17.95 -40.61
C ILE A 756 -0.69 16.92 -40.25
N LEU A 757 -0.39 16.77 -38.96
CA LEU A 757 0.59 15.77 -38.48
C LEU A 757 0.21 14.35 -38.91
N ASN A 758 -1.05 13.97 -38.71
CA ASN A 758 -1.54 12.64 -39.10
C ASN A 758 -1.42 12.41 -40.61
N LYS A 759 -1.78 13.40 -41.43
CA LYS A 759 -1.64 13.34 -42.89
C LYS A 759 -0.18 13.21 -43.33
N LEU A 760 0.72 14.00 -42.74
CA LEU A 760 2.15 13.95 -43.05
C LEU A 760 2.75 12.59 -42.69
N LEU A 761 2.39 12.03 -41.52
CA LEU A 761 2.81 10.69 -41.11
C LEU A 761 2.33 9.61 -42.10
N ASN A 762 1.04 9.65 -42.47
CA ASN A 762 0.48 8.69 -43.43
C ASN A 762 1.12 8.81 -44.81
N LEU A 763 1.30 10.03 -45.31
CA LEU A 763 1.94 10.28 -46.59
C LEU A 763 3.39 9.76 -46.58
N GLY A 764 4.16 10.10 -45.55
CA GLY A 764 5.53 9.62 -45.39
C GLY A 764 5.63 8.11 -45.34
N ALA A 765 4.75 7.44 -44.57
CA ALA A 765 4.70 5.99 -44.48
C ALA A 765 4.40 5.34 -45.84
N TRP A 766 3.41 5.85 -46.58
CA TRP A 766 3.07 5.33 -47.91
C TRP A 766 4.18 5.55 -48.92
N VAL A 767 4.83 6.73 -48.92
CA VAL A 767 5.97 7.00 -49.80
C VAL A 767 7.10 6.00 -49.56
N GLN A 768 7.42 5.69 -48.30
CA GLN A 768 8.46 4.70 -47.97
C GLN A 768 8.10 3.30 -48.48
N VAL A 769 6.87 2.84 -48.23
CA VAL A 769 6.40 1.52 -48.70
C VAL A 769 6.42 1.44 -50.22
N MET A 770 5.90 2.46 -50.91
CA MET A 770 5.85 2.49 -52.37
C MET A 770 7.25 2.56 -52.99
N THR A 771 8.19 3.28 -52.37
CA THR A 771 9.58 3.35 -52.85
C THR A 771 10.24 1.97 -52.82
N VAL A 772 10.05 1.20 -51.75
CA VAL A 772 10.56 -0.17 -51.65
C VAL A 772 9.90 -1.09 -52.68
N LEU A 773 8.57 -1.00 -52.85
CA LEU A 773 7.85 -1.81 -53.85
C LEU A 773 8.32 -1.51 -55.28
N VAL A 774 8.50 -0.24 -55.62
CA VAL A 774 9.02 0.19 -56.93
C VAL A 774 10.45 -0.33 -57.12
N PHE A 775 11.31 -0.24 -56.11
CA PHE A 775 12.66 -0.78 -56.17
C PHE A 775 12.67 -2.30 -56.40
N ILE A 776 11.83 -3.05 -55.68
CA ILE A 776 11.67 -4.51 -55.89
C ILE A 776 11.19 -4.80 -57.31
N LEU A 777 10.21 -4.05 -57.82
CA LEU A 777 9.72 -4.18 -59.20
C LEU A 777 10.83 -3.92 -60.23
N ILE A 778 11.67 -2.91 -60.02
CA ILE A 778 12.81 -2.60 -60.90
C ILE A 778 13.83 -3.74 -60.87
N VAL A 779 14.14 -4.30 -59.69
CA VAL A 779 15.07 -5.44 -59.56
C VAL A 779 14.51 -6.69 -60.24
N LEU A 780 13.23 -7.00 -60.05
CA LEU A 780 12.55 -8.12 -60.73
C LEU A 780 12.54 -7.94 -62.25
N LEU A 781 12.29 -6.71 -62.72
CA LEU A 781 12.36 -6.37 -64.14
C LEU A 781 13.78 -6.56 -64.69
N ALA A 782 14.80 -6.12 -63.96
CA ALA A 782 16.20 -6.29 -64.34
C ALA A 782 16.57 -7.79 -64.40
N ILE A 783 16.19 -8.60 -63.41
CA ILE A 783 16.39 -10.06 -63.41
C ILE A 783 15.69 -10.72 -64.61
N TYR A 784 14.43 -10.35 -64.88
CA TYR A 784 13.68 -10.85 -66.03
C TYR A 784 14.39 -10.51 -67.35
N ILE A 785 14.84 -9.27 -67.51
CA ILE A 785 15.59 -8.83 -68.70
C ILE A 785 16.91 -9.59 -68.85
N THR A 786 17.59 -9.90 -67.75
CA THR A 786 18.94 -10.47 -67.78
C THR A 786 18.93 -12.00 -67.96
N PHE A 787 17.97 -12.71 -67.35
CA PHE A 787 17.96 -14.17 -67.32
C PHE A 787 16.85 -14.83 -68.15
N PHE A 788 15.71 -14.16 -68.35
CA PHE A 788 14.53 -14.78 -68.98
C PHE A 788 14.14 -14.18 -70.32
N LYS A 789 14.63 -12.99 -70.64
CA LYS A 789 14.40 -12.37 -71.96
C LYS A 789 15.31 -13.03 -72.99
N LYS A 790 14.82 -14.11 -73.61
CA LYS A 790 15.43 -14.70 -74.82
C LYS A 790 15.63 -13.57 -75.83
N LYS A 791 16.89 -13.38 -76.30
CA LYS A 791 17.17 -12.49 -77.42
C LYS A 791 16.25 -12.87 -78.57
N PRO A 792 15.51 -11.93 -79.19
CA PRO A 792 14.78 -12.24 -80.40
C PRO A 792 15.79 -12.73 -81.44
N ASN A 793 15.48 -13.87 -82.08
CA ASN A 793 16.27 -14.36 -83.21
C ASN A 793 16.33 -13.24 -84.25
N ASN A 794 17.56 -12.79 -84.53
CA ASN A 794 17.85 -11.80 -85.56
C ASN A 794 17.45 -12.40 -86.93
N PRO A 795 16.51 -11.80 -87.69
CA PRO A 795 16.13 -12.32 -89.01
C PRO A 795 17.22 -12.18 -90.08
N ARG A 796 18.40 -11.60 -89.77
CA ARG A 796 19.48 -11.39 -90.75
C ARG A 796 20.39 -12.60 -91.05
N ASN A 797 20.10 -13.79 -90.53
CA ASN A 797 20.86 -15.01 -90.85
C ASN A 797 20.06 -16.08 -91.64
N GLU A 798 18.89 -15.75 -92.19
CA GLU A 798 18.22 -16.59 -93.19
C GLU A 798 18.64 -16.16 -94.59
N GLY A 799 19.80 -16.64 -95.02
CA GLY A 799 20.34 -16.35 -96.34
C GLY A 799 21.85 -16.42 -96.35
N TRP A 800 22.36 -17.65 -96.24
CA TRP A 800 23.56 -18.22 -96.87
C TRP A 800 23.91 -19.52 -96.11
N LYS A 801 23.10 -20.54 -96.36
CA LYS A 801 23.51 -21.93 -96.53
C LYS A 801 22.51 -22.61 -97.46
#